data_AF-A0A183C1S5-F1
#
_entry.id   AF-A0A183C1S5-F1
#
_cell.length_a   1.000
_cell.length_b   1.000
_cell.length_c   1.000
_cell.angle_alpha   90.00
_cell.angle_beta   90.00
_cell.angle_gamma   90.00
#
_symmetry.space_group_name_H-M   'P 1'
#
loop_
_entity.id
_entity.type
_entity.pdbx_description
1 polymer ?
#
loop_
_entity_poly.entity_id
_entity_poly.type
_entity_poly.pdbx_seq_one_letter_code
_entity_poly.pdbx_strand_id
1 'polypeptide(L)'
;MVERGVIFVTSASNGGPAFSTTAAPGSTTSCSIAVGAYLGPEMCDIMYSTLAKIDDDGIMFPFSSRGPTTDGALGVSVSAPGGTERLRGTSMSSPNACGAIACLVSAMKRSNLPISPFRVSSTAKLEYGHGLLQIDSAFNFLKEMPENFVPNSLVTVELIVNEVNASSSRRPPFTCQRGIYIRELFQSATPTDYIVQVFPKFATGSTENTAKVDFEKKVALSSTADYLQHPALFTLTNCKQNFMFNQVRVDPTRLPKGQMHFTEIVAFDVDCRACGPIFRLPITICVPIVLSEADDYRISLSSLKLKPGNSHRIFVHAPDGAVYGKFSVKSNIADKVTNCSLQTMQIVHSLSVKHSRSTRTLAIEPNMQEEGFVLLKGGLTTEICLTKVFKCPGEASLDFNFAFHGSRPQTSLLTLFSAEQAHRVMFINRLRYEVLSPTLTFRHICRAMRPIDATIRALPGQRDRWIDDQQMFVLSLVYSFAVTKPAEFIFEIPGITDYLYENTFCGILMQIFTSTKQFCGAVGAYPEKHTVKLEKTANSNNYRLVVQLRHFSLSVLERFKDIHVIAKQRLSSPISMDSAYFSIFGATTGEGPKTNGIGMRPGQSCAVYFPQIPENKFPKGLIKSGDYLSGVISLAKSNNENLLRSVQFPVRYFIAELEKQQNGGKETSAVLCTSVNVTKGKEEKQFGEVQYREMLLEKQIQLLPKIVDESLADSLFRALTVEHPDNLPLMTAHLKRLAGTNNKDATRSNVSRILELSDKILDVAKVEEVQQFFGTRTDIAELDLLIKSEMVKRKEVIIEALYLRANCVCDAHLLISTQNVPDIFRRGFQCATEQPKVEEEEEEEATQDNKKGQEVKKKLKVGEGEKIVVKEEGELRNERNVVIPDRRKTPSPTNDETFAEAITLEELDKACTRFLKWSTENDPKALLITAKHSVAHGHYGIALKALKKLTDDKANNGTLSSISLHTAVSELTDALRWSHISAHLQNALLVKHRATYRPF
;
A
#
# COMPACT_ATOMS: atom_id res chain seq x y z
N MET A 1 -22.69 -7.23 17.38
CA MET A 1 -23.44 -5.98 17.63
C MET A 1 -24.94 -6.25 17.67
N VAL A 2 -25.51 -6.71 16.56
CA VAL A 2 -26.96 -6.95 16.44
C VAL A 2 -27.47 -8.04 17.37
N GLU A 3 -26.75 -9.14 17.51
CA GLU A 3 -27.01 -10.18 18.54
C GLU A 3 -27.00 -9.67 19.99
N ARG A 4 -26.44 -8.47 20.25
CA ARG A 4 -26.43 -7.82 21.56
C ARG A 4 -27.48 -6.69 21.66
N GLY A 5 -28.42 -6.61 20.71
CA GLY A 5 -29.51 -5.62 20.69
C GLY A 5 -29.11 -4.23 20.18
N VAL A 6 -27.91 -4.06 19.58
CA VAL A 6 -27.46 -2.77 19.05
C VAL A 6 -28.11 -2.50 17.68
N ILE A 7 -28.78 -1.35 17.54
CA ILE A 7 -29.28 -0.85 16.26
C ILE A 7 -28.12 -0.20 15.50
N PHE A 8 -27.73 -0.78 14.37
CA PHE A 8 -26.59 -0.30 13.60
C PHE A 8 -27.05 0.44 12.34
N VAL A 9 -26.81 1.75 12.30
CA VAL A 9 -27.18 2.64 11.19
C VAL A 9 -25.91 3.02 10.43
N THR A 10 -25.97 2.96 9.10
CA THR A 10 -24.82 3.22 8.24
C THR A 10 -25.27 3.74 6.88
N SER A 11 -24.36 4.39 6.15
CA SER A 11 -24.64 4.89 4.81
C SER A 11 -24.78 3.76 3.79
N ALA A 12 -25.62 3.97 2.78
CA ALA A 12 -25.78 3.06 1.65
C ALA A 12 -24.66 3.15 0.59
N SER A 13 -23.70 4.08 0.76
CA SER A 13 -22.62 4.45 -0.16
C SER A 13 -22.95 5.54 -1.21
N ASN A 14 -21.91 6.09 -1.84
CA ASN A 14 -21.95 7.17 -2.82
C ASN A 14 -21.56 6.70 -4.24
N GLY A 15 -21.97 5.47 -4.59
CA GLY A 15 -21.62 4.80 -5.83
C GLY A 15 -22.61 4.98 -6.98
N GLY A 16 -23.75 5.64 -6.76
CA GLY A 16 -24.83 5.79 -7.75
C GLY A 16 -24.46 6.67 -8.95
N PRO A 17 -25.42 6.94 -9.86
CA PRO A 17 -26.84 6.55 -9.79
C PRO A 17 -27.18 5.12 -10.22
N ALA A 18 -26.31 4.39 -10.91
CA ALA A 18 -26.50 3.01 -11.39
C ALA A 18 -26.94 2.05 -10.27
N PHE A 19 -27.68 1.01 -10.63
CA PHE A 19 -28.10 -0.02 -9.70
C PHE A 19 -26.94 -0.94 -9.30
N SER A 20 -27.12 -1.68 -8.20
CA SER A 20 -26.08 -2.53 -7.60
C SER A 20 -24.79 -1.80 -7.24
N THR A 21 -24.93 -0.54 -6.83
CA THR A 21 -23.80 0.33 -6.42
C THR A 21 -23.68 0.50 -4.91
N THR A 22 -24.55 -0.14 -4.14
CA THR A 22 -24.46 -0.22 -2.68
C THR A 22 -23.18 -0.92 -2.23
N ALA A 23 -22.61 -0.53 -1.09
CA ALA A 23 -21.33 -1.06 -0.63
C ALA A 23 -21.38 -1.67 0.78
N ALA A 24 -20.38 -2.50 1.08
CA ALA A 24 -20.10 -2.98 2.42
C ALA A 24 -19.65 -1.82 3.35
N PRO A 25 -19.92 -1.90 4.66
CA PRO A 25 -20.62 -3.01 5.33
C PRO A 25 -22.16 -2.86 5.33
N GLY A 26 -22.68 -1.67 5.03
CA GLY A 26 -24.06 -1.32 5.37
C GLY A 26 -25.15 -1.99 4.56
N SER A 27 -24.92 -2.23 3.28
CA SER A 27 -25.94 -2.85 2.42
C SER A 27 -25.75 -4.36 2.26
N THR A 28 -24.57 -4.87 2.62
CA THR A 28 -24.18 -6.27 2.43
C THR A 28 -24.61 -7.18 3.58
N THR A 29 -25.26 -6.64 4.62
CA THR A 29 -25.81 -7.43 5.73
C THR A 29 -27.28 -7.10 5.96
N SER A 30 -28.07 -8.06 6.45
CA SER A 30 -29.48 -7.89 6.87
C SER A 30 -29.60 -7.19 8.23
N CYS A 31 -28.47 -6.98 8.91
CA CYS A 31 -28.38 -6.55 10.29
C CYS A 31 -28.20 -5.02 10.43
N SER A 32 -28.08 -4.30 9.32
CA SER A 32 -27.80 -2.87 9.30
C SER A 32 -28.89 -2.08 8.61
N ILE A 33 -29.18 -0.89 9.14
CA ILE A 33 -30.06 0.08 8.49
C ILE A 33 -29.20 0.92 7.55
N ALA A 34 -29.24 0.60 6.26
CA ALA A 34 -28.53 1.32 5.22
C ALA A 34 -29.31 2.55 4.75
N VAL A 35 -28.70 3.73 4.84
CA VAL A 35 -29.38 5.00 4.62
C VAL A 35 -28.96 5.64 3.29
N GLY A 36 -29.94 5.84 2.40
CA GLY A 36 -29.81 6.60 1.16
C GLY A 36 -29.85 8.12 1.39
N ALA A 37 -29.40 8.91 0.41
CA ALA A 37 -29.43 10.37 0.48
C ALA A 37 -30.54 10.95 -0.42
N TYR A 38 -31.51 11.58 0.22
CA TYR A 38 -32.64 12.25 -0.42
C TYR A 38 -32.40 13.78 -0.50
N LEU A 39 -32.91 14.40 -1.56
CA LEU A 39 -32.92 15.83 -1.82
C LEU A 39 -34.36 16.29 -2.10
N GLY A 40 -34.92 17.09 -1.19
CA GLY A 40 -36.23 17.72 -1.40
C GLY A 40 -36.16 19.02 -2.21
N PRO A 41 -37.27 19.48 -2.83
CA PRO A 41 -37.31 20.70 -3.63
C PRO A 41 -36.84 21.95 -2.88
N GLU A 42 -37.36 22.17 -1.68
CA GLU A 42 -36.99 23.32 -0.83
C GLU A 42 -35.50 23.30 -0.45
N MET A 43 -34.93 22.11 -0.23
CA MET A 43 -33.50 21.96 0.05
C MET A 43 -32.65 22.37 -1.15
N CYS A 44 -33.12 22.10 -2.37
CA CYS A 44 -32.44 22.48 -3.60
C CYS A 44 -32.33 24.00 -3.70
N ASP A 45 -33.43 24.71 -3.43
CA ASP A 45 -33.48 26.17 -3.48
C ASP A 45 -32.67 26.81 -2.35
N ILE A 46 -32.87 26.39 -1.10
CA ILE A 46 -32.28 27.04 0.08
C ILE A 46 -30.82 26.66 0.28
N MET A 47 -30.47 25.37 0.12
CA MET A 47 -29.13 24.88 0.48
C MET A 47 -28.14 24.87 -0.69
N TYR A 48 -28.64 24.87 -1.92
CA TYR A 48 -27.82 24.81 -3.12
C TYR A 48 -28.00 26.01 -4.05
N SER A 49 -28.88 26.96 -3.71
CA SER A 49 -29.14 28.19 -4.47
C SER A 49 -29.36 27.93 -5.97
N THR A 50 -30.06 26.84 -6.29
CA THR A 50 -30.22 26.40 -7.68
C THR A 50 -31.46 27.02 -8.30
N LEU A 51 -31.34 27.50 -9.55
CA LEU A 51 -32.49 27.88 -10.38
C LEU A 51 -33.28 26.67 -10.94
N ALA A 52 -32.83 25.45 -10.62
CA ALA A 52 -33.35 24.21 -11.18
C ALA A 52 -34.50 23.68 -10.30
N LYS A 53 -35.70 23.58 -10.89
CA LYS A 53 -36.82 22.88 -10.27
C LYS A 53 -36.63 21.38 -10.46
N ILE A 54 -36.46 20.65 -9.35
CA ILE A 54 -36.56 19.19 -9.31
C ILE A 54 -38.04 18.77 -9.19
N ASP A 55 -38.35 17.48 -9.31
CA ASP A 55 -39.72 16.98 -9.16
C ASP A 55 -40.25 17.29 -7.74
N ASP A 56 -41.58 17.51 -7.61
CA ASP A 56 -42.22 17.96 -6.36
C ASP A 56 -42.09 16.96 -5.21
N ASP A 57 -42.04 15.66 -5.51
CA ASP A 57 -41.78 14.58 -4.54
C ASP A 57 -40.31 14.51 -4.09
N GLY A 58 -39.45 15.35 -4.68
CA GLY A 58 -38.01 15.34 -4.52
C GLY A 58 -37.31 14.21 -5.28
N ILE A 59 -35.99 14.16 -5.14
CA ILE A 59 -35.17 13.17 -5.83
C ILE A 59 -34.15 12.54 -4.88
N MET A 60 -33.73 11.33 -5.21
CA MET A 60 -32.52 10.76 -4.62
C MET A 60 -31.30 11.42 -5.26
N PHE A 61 -30.33 11.83 -4.43
CA PHE A 61 -29.10 12.40 -4.95
C PHE A 61 -28.47 11.46 -6.00
N PRO A 62 -27.95 11.99 -7.13
CA PRO A 62 -27.35 11.16 -8.17
C PRO A 62 -26.20 10.31 -7.66
N PHE A 63 -25.39 10.81 -6.71
CA PHE A 63 -24.30 10.02 -6.11
C PHE A 63 -24.80 8.92 -5.17
N SER A 64 -26.02 9.02 -4.62
CA SER A 64 -26.53 8.02 -3.66
C SER A 64 -26.63 6.67 -4.35
N SER A 65 -25.92 5.67 -3.81
CA SER A 65 -25.97 4.30 -4.29
C SER A 65 -27.40 3.78 -4.35
N ARG A 66 -27.67 2.92 -5.33
CA ARG A 66 -28.96 2.27 -5.53
C ARG A 66 -28.80 0.76 -5.43
N GLY A 67 -29.78 0.11 -4.80
CA GLY A 67 -29.91 -1.35 -4.83
C GLY A 67 -30.40 -1.86 -6.19
N PRO A 68 -30.75 -3.15 -6.33
CA PRO A 68 -30.51 -4.20 -5.34
C PRO A 68 -29.01 -4.46 -5.18
N THR A 69 -28.60 -5.05 -4.08
CA THR A 69 -27.25 -5.59 -3.91
C THR A 69 -27.04 -6.79 -4.84
N THR A 70 -25.78 -7.20 -5.04
CA THR A 70 -25.42 -8.32 -5.94
C THR A 70 -25.98 -9.67 -5.50
N ASP A 71 -26.35 -9.80 -4.22
CA ASP A 71 -27.01 -10.97 -3.62
C ASP A 71 -28.55 -10.83 -3.56
N GLY A 72 -29.11 -9.83 -4.25
CA GLY A 72 -30.54 -9.63 -4.47
C GLY A 72 -31.31 -8.93 -3.35
N ALA A 73 -30.67 -8.52 -2.25
CA ALA A 73 -31.33 -7.68 -1.26
C ALA A 73 -31.64 -6.29 -1.82
N LEU A 74 -32.59 -5.59 -1.21
CA LEU A 74 -32.94 -4.21 -1.58
C LEU A 74 -31.77 -3.23 -1.44
N GLY A 75 -30.82 -3.51 -0.52
CA GLY A 75 -29.58 -2.76 -0.33
C GLY A 75 -29.72 -1.43 0.41
N VAL A 76 -30.76 -0.64 0.13
CA VAL A 76 -31.11 0.59 0.85
C VAL A 76 -32.31 0.31 1.74
N SER A 77 -32.16 0.52 3.04
CA SER A 77 -33.24 0.30 4.02
C SER A 77 -34.22 1.48 4.02
N VAL A 78 -33.70 2.70 4.19
CA VAL A 78 -34.47 3.95 4.24
C VAL A 78 -33.66 5.07 3.60
N SER A 79 -34.31 6.18 3.27
CA SER A 79 -33.65 7.40 2.83
C SER A 79 -33.84 8.50 3.86
N ALA A 80 -32.85 9.38 3.98
CA ALA A 80 -32.94 10.56 4.81
C ALA A 80 -32.31 11.76 4.09
N PRO A 81 -32.70 13.00 4.42
CA PRO A 81 -32.05 14.20 3.92
C PRO A 81 -30.55 14.14 4.19
N GLY A 82 -29.72 14.43 3.19
CA GLY A 82 -28.27 14.25 3.29
C GLY A 82 -27.44 15.16 2.42
N GLY A 83 -26.95 16.26 3.01
CA GLY A 83 -25.86 17.06 2.47
C GLY A 83 -26.17 18.55 2.42
N THR A 84 -25.18 19.36 2.75
CA THR A 84 -25.13 20.81 2.45
C THR A 84 -24.11 21.03 1.34
N GLU A 85 -23.92 22.26 0.86
CA GLU A 85 -22.97 22.50 -0.23
C GLU A 85 -21.54 22.04 0.07
N ARG A 86 -21.08 22.19 1.34
CA ARG A 86 -19.71 21.91 1.81
C ARG A 86 -19.43 20.45 2.16
N LEU A 87 -20.46 19.67 2.53
CA LEU A 87 -20.35 18.25 2.90
C LEU A 87 -21.45 17.45 2.20
N ARG A 88 -21.09 16.69 1.15
CA ARG A 88 -22.02 15.88 0.36
C ARG A 88 -21.73 14.39 0.52
N GLY A 89 -22.77 13.61 0.78
CA GLY A 89 -22.69 12.15 0.81
C GLY A 89 -23.76 11.53 1.70
N THR A 90 -24.02 10.24 1.46
CA THR A 90 -24.80 9.37 2.36
C THR A 90 -24.20 9.30 3.78
N SER A 91 -22.94 9.70 3.94
CA SER A 91 -22.29 9.94 5.23
C SER A 91 -22.95 11.06 6.06
N MET A 92 -23.79 11.92 5.46
CA MET A 92 -24.56 12.96 6.16
C MET A 92 -26.02 12.58 6.35
N SER A 93 -26.61 11.76 5.46
CA SER A 93 -27.96 11.23 5.68
C SER A 93 -28.00 10.16 6.78
N SER A 94 -26.96 9.32 6.88
CA SER A 94 -26.86 8.30 7.92
C SER A 94 -26.84 8.84 9.37
N PRO A 95 -26.07 9.88 9.75
CA PRO A 95 -26.14 10.45 11.09
C PRO A 95 -27.47 11.14 11.36
N ASN A 96 -28.11 11.76 10.35
CA ASN A 96 -29.45 12.31 10.47
C ASN A 96 -30.48 11.22 10.83
N ALA A 97 -30.48 10.11 10.07
CA ALA A 97 -31.30 8.95 10.38
C ALA A 97 -30.97 8.34 11.75
N CYS A 98 -29.69 8.26 12.13
CA CYS A 98 -29.26 7.76 13.43
C CYS A 98 -29.80 8.62 14.58
N GLY A 99 -29.73 9.95 14.48
CA GLY A 99 -30.29 10.86 15.46
C GLY A 99 -31.81 10.75 15.57
N ALA A 100 -32.51 10.65 14.43
CA ALA A 100 -33.95 10.45 14.39
C ALA A 100 -34.38 9.11 15.03
N ILE A 101 -33.65 8.02 14.75
CA ILE A 101 -33.85 6.72 15.38
C ILE A 101 -33.54 6.77 16.88
N ALA A 102 -32.55 7.55 17.31
CA ALA A 102 -32.27 7.75 18.73
C ALA A 102 -33.43 8.45 19.46
N CYS A 103 -34.08 9.44 18.83
CA CYS A 103 -35.30 10.06 19.36
C CYS A 103 -36.45 9.04 19.46
N LEU A 104 -36.64 8.21 18.44
CA LEU A 104 -37.64 7.13 18.46
C LEU A 104 -37.38 6.15 19.62
N VAL A 105 -36.14 5.69 19.78
CA VAL A 105 -35.73 4.80 20.89
C VAL A 105 -35.95 5.48 22.24
N SER A 106 -35.67 6.78 22.37
CA SER A 106 -35.93 7.55 23.58
C SER A 106 -37.43 7.58 23.94
N ALA A 107 -38.29 7.83 22.94
CA ALA A 107 -39.74 7.83 23.10
C ALA A 107 -40.28 6.44 23.49
N MET A 108 -39.74 5.37 22.88
CA MET A 108 -40.06 3.98 23.24
C MET A 108 -39.67 3.68 24.70
N LYS A 109 -38.46 4.05 25.13
CA LYS A 109 -38.01 3.88 26.52
C LYS A 109 -38.93 4.59 27.51
N ARG A 110 -39.30 5.84 27.22
CA ARG A 110 -40.20 6.62 28.09
C ARG A 110 -41.61 6.03 28.16
N SER A 111 -42.08 5.41 27.09
CA SER A 111 -43.40 4.79 26.99
C SER A 111 -43.40 3.32 27.42
N ASN A 112 -42.26 2.81 27.93
CA ASN A 112 -42.04 1.43 28.34
C ASN A 112 -42.35 0.39 27.24
N LEU A 113 -42.09 0.74 25.97
CA LEU A 113 -42.29 -0.17 24.85
C LEU A 113 -41.08 -1.11 24.67
N PRO A 114 -41.28 -2.39 24.28
CA PRO A 114 -40.18 -3.31 23.97
C PRO A 114 -39.31 -2.82 22.81
N ILE A 115 -37.99 -2.86 22.99
CA ILE A 115 -37.01 -2.37 22.00
C ILE A 115 -36.18 -3.54 21.49
N SER A 116 -36.30 -3.80 20.19
CA SER A 116 -35.41 -4.70 19.45
C SER A 116 -35.04 -4.11 18.10
N PRO A 117 -33.86 -4.47 17.53
CA PRO A 117 -33.48 -4.04 16.18
C PRO A 117 -34.53 -4.39 15.12
N PHE A 118 -35.20 -5.53 15.26
CA PHE A 118 -36.28 -5.96 14.39
C PHE A 118 -37.44 -4.96 14.37
N ARG A 119 -37.98 -4.61 15.55
CA ARG A 119 -39.13 -3.69 15.68
C ARG A 119 -38.83 -2.34 15.04
N VAL A 120 -37.67 -1.76 15.33
CA VAL A 120 -37.26 -0.46 14.77
C VAL A 120 -37.07 -0.52 13.25
N SER A 121 -36.64 -1.66 12.70
CA SER A 121 -36.47 -1.81 11.25
C SER A 121 -37.79 -2.00 10.48
N SER A 122 -38.85 -2.49 11.15
CA SER A 122 -40.14 -2.83 10.52
C SER A 122 -41.07 -1.63 10.22
N THR A 123 -40.75 -0.43 10.70
CA THR A 123 -41.64 0.75 10.68
C THR A 123 -41.58 1.62 9.43
N ALA A 124 -40.78 1.27 8.42
CA ALA A 124 -40.56 2.11 7.25
C ALA A 124 -41.60 1.90 6.13
N LYS A 125 -42.22 2.98 5.61
CA LYS A 125 -43.25 2.98 4.54
C LYS A 125 -42.67 3.45 3.19
N LEU A 126 -42.92 2.69 2.12
CA LEU A 126 -42.22 2.71 0.82
C LEU A 126 -42.29 3.99 -0.03
N GLU A 127 -41.11 4.44 -0.48
CA GLU A 127 -40.67 4.77 -1.86
C GLU A 127 -39.21 5.31 -1.78
N TYR A 128 -38.24 4.77 -2.54
CA TYR A 128 -36.76 4.94 -2.38
C TYR A 128 -36.09 4.08 -1.28
N GLY A 129 -36.16 2.76 -1.43
CA GLY A 129 -35.99 1.81 -0.32
C GLY A 129 -37.35 1.62 0.33
N HIS A 130 -37.42 1.59 1.65
CA HIS A 130 -38.71 1.69 2.37
C HIS A 130 -39.09 3.14 2.68
N GLY A 131 -38.81 4.10 1.79
CA GLY A 131 -39.24 5.49 2.00
C GLY A 131 -38.23 6.46 2.58
N LEU A 132 -38.68 7.70 2.68
CA LEU A 132 -38.11 8.70 3.58
C LEU A 132 -38.42 8.32 5.04
N LEU A 133 -37.45 8.46 5.94
CA LEU A 133 -37.64 8.15 7.36
C LEU A 133 -38.68 9.09 8.00
N GLN A 134 -39.74 8.51 8.58
CA GLN A 134 -40.83 9.22 9.25
C GLN A 134 -40.99 8.71 10.70
N ILE A 135 -40.43 9.44 11.67
CA ILE A 135 -40.36 8.96 13.07
C ILE A 135 -41.69 9.01 13.82
N ASP A 136 -42.56 10.00 13.54
CA ASP A 136 -43.85 10.13 14.23
C ASP A 136 -44.79 8.99 13.85
N SER A 137 -44.86 8.70 12.55
CA SER A 137 -45.62 7.56 12.02
C SER A 137 -45.06 6.22 12.54
N ALA A 138 -43.74 6.09 12.61
CA ALA A 138 -43.08 4.90 13.16
C ALA A 138 -43.40 4.69 14.65
N PHE A 139 -43.39 5.76 15.46
CA PHE A 139 -43.71 5.69 16.88
C PHE A 139 -45.17 5.30 17.11
N ASN A 140 -46.11 5.91 16.38
CA ASN A 140 -47.54 5.57 16.47
C ASN A 140 -47.79 4.11 16.09
N PHE A 141 -47.15 3.64 15.02
CA PHE A 141 -47.23 2.23 14.61
C PHE A 141 -46.68 1.28 15.69
N LEU A 142 -45.55 1.62 16.32
CA LEU A 142 -44.96 0.81 17.39
C LEU A 142 -45.83 0.79 18.66
N LYS A 143 -46.58 1.85 18.92
CA LYS A 143 -47.51 1.93 20.05
C LYS A 143 -48.76 1.05 19.84
N GLU A 144 -49.22 0.94 18.59
CA GLU A 144 -50.35 0.09 18.21
C GLU A 144 -49.97 -1.39 18.07
N MET A 145 -48.68 -1.70 17.94
CA MET A 145 -48.19 -3.08 17.83
C MET A 145 -48.31 -3.82 19.18
N PRO A 146 -48.98 -4.99 19.23
CA PRO A 146 -49.06 -5.81 20.42
C PRO A 146 -47.67 -6.19 20.96
N GLU A 147 -47.49 -6.14 22.28
CA GLU A 147 -46.23 -6.52 22.92
C GLU A 147 -45.83 -7.96 22.58
N ASN A 148 -46.79 -8.88 22.54
CA ASN A 148 -46.57 -10.29 22.24
C ASN A 148 -46.48 -10.61 20.74
N PHE A 149 -46.50 -9.60 19.85
CA PHE A 149 -46.43 -9.83 18.41
C PHE A 149 -45.16 -10.60 18.02
N VAL A 150 -44.00 -10.17 18.51
CA VAL A 150 -42.72 -10.87 18.37
C VAL A 150 -41.92 -10.80 19.67
N PRO A 151 -41.19 -11.86 20.06
CA PRO A 151 -40.31 -11.83 21.23
C PRO A 151 -39.32 -10.67 21.14
N ASN A 152 -39.03 -10.01 22.26
CA ASN A 152 -38.05 -8.92 22.28
C ASN A 152 -36.63 -9.41 21.96
N SER A 153 -36.37 -10.70 22.20
CA SER A 153 -35.14 -11.39 21.82
C SER A 153 -35.02 -11.62 20.31
N LEU A 154 -36.07 -11.45 19.50
CA LEU A 154 -35.99 -11.54 18.03
C LEU A 154 -35.31 -10.28 17.47
N VAL A 155 -34.20 -10.51 16.77
CA VAL A 155 -33.31 -9.44 16.30
C VAL A 155 -33.46 -9.19 14.82
N THR A 156 -33.58 -10.25 14.00
CA THR A 156 -33.78 -10.16 12.55
C THR A 156 -34.37 -11.45 12.01
N VAL A 157 -34.89 -11.43 10.79
CA VAL A 157 -35.29 -12.61 10.02
C VAL A 157 -34.41 -12.67 8.79
N GLU A 158 -33.55 -13.69 8.71
CA GLU A 158 -32.65 -13.89 7.58
C GLU A 158 -33.29 -14.72 6.48
N LEU A 159 -33.01 -14.33 5.24
CA LEU A 159 -33.45 -15.03 4.04
C LEU A 159 -32.22 -15.62 3.35
N ILE A 160 -32.31 -16.88 2.98
CA ILE A 160 -31.33 -17.56 2.13
C ILE A 160 -32.07 -18.08 0.91
N VAL A 161 -31.71 -17.57 -0.26
CA VAL A 161 -32.31 -17.90 -1.55
C VAL A 161 -31.32 -18.76 -2.34
N ASN A 162 -31.81 -19.89 -2.85
CA ASN A 162 -31.06 -20.79 -3.71
C ASN A 162 -31.88 -21.10 -4.96
N GLU A 163 -31.21 -21.36 -6.08
CA GLU A 163 -31.86 -21.79 -7.31
C GLU A 163 -31.95 -23.32 -7.34
N VAL A 164 -33.11 -23.89 -7.70
CA VAL A 164 -33.36 -25.35 -7.60
C VAL A 164 -32.39 -26.16 -8.46
N ASN A 165 -32.05 -25.69 -9.65
CA ASN A 165 -31.26 -26.42 -10.65
C ASN A 165 -29.78 -26.03 -10.68
N ALA A 166 -29.34 -25.11 -9.80
CA ALA A 166 -27.93 -24.78 -9.71
C ALA A 166 -27.20 -25.90 -8.97
N SER A 167 -26.38 -26.68 -9.68
CA SER A 167 -25.53 -27.70 -9.08
C SER A 167 -24.81 -27.12 -7.85
N SER A 168 -25.08 -27.68 -6.67
CA SER A 168 -24.49 -27.30 -5.38
C SER A 168 -22.96 -27.29 -5.35
N SER A 169 -22.32 -27.85 -6.38
CA SER A 169 -20.87 -27.92 -6.59
C SER A 169 -20.24 -26.69 -7.28
N ARG A 170 -21.02 -25.70 -7.78
CA ARG A 170 -20.47 -24.52 -8.50
C ARG A 170 -20.61 -23.19 -7.76
N ARG A 171 -21.21 -23.15 -6.57
CA ARG A 171 -21.34 -21.92 -5.78
C ARG A 171 -20.35 -21.95 -4.61
N PRO A 172 -19.60 -20.85 -4.35
CA PRO A 172 -18.81 -20.75 -3.14
C PRO A 172 -19.74 -20.94 -1.93
N PRO A 173 -19.34 -21.69 -0.89
CA PRO A 173 -20.17 -21.98 0.29
C PRO A 173 -20.54 -20.74 1.14
N PHE A 174 -20.19 -19.52 0.69
CA PHE A 174 -20.35 -18.27 1.44
C PHE A 174 -21.30 -17.25 0.81
N THR A 175 -21.89 -17.49 -0.37
CA THR A 175 -22.86 -16.54 -0.97
C THR A 175 -24.29 -17.03 -0.81
N CYS A 176 -24.85 -16.88 0.39
CA CYS A 176 -26.29 -16.99 0.59
C CYS A 176 -26.94 -15.75 -0.03
N GLN A 177 -27.75 -15.91 -1.08
CA GLN A 177 -28.50 -14.79 -1.65
C GLN A 177 -29.59 -14.36 -0.67
N ARG A 178 -29.80 -13.05 -0.49
CA ARG A 178 -30.81 -12.49 0.41
C ARG A 178 -32.09 -12.08 -0.31
N GLY A 179 -32.09 -12.12 -1.65
CA GLY A 179 -33.24 -11.90 -2.50
C GLY A 179 -33.05 -12.52 -3.88
N ILE A 180 -34.09 -12.49 -4.71
CA ILE A 180 -34.02 -13.01 -6.08
C ILE A 180 -33.57 -11.88 -7.00
N TYR A 181 -32.43 -12.07 -7.66
CA TYR A 181 -31.93 -11.11 -8.65
C TYR A 181 -31.63 -11.76 -10.00
N ILE A 182 -32.53 -11.54 -10.95
CA ILE A 182 -32.40 -11.96 -12.34
C ILE A 182 -31.83 -10.77 -13.12
N ARG A 183 -30.60 -10.87 -13.63
CA ARG A 183 -29.95 -9.76 -14.35
C ARG A 183 -29.37 -10.17 -15.70
N GLU A 184 -28.76 -11.36 -15.76
CA GLU A 184 -28.06 -11.82 -16.94
C GLU A 184 -29.03 -12.44 -17.96
N LEU A 185 -28.68 -12.36 -19.24
CA LEU A 185 -29.56 -12.80 -20.34
C LEU A 185 -30.06 -14.24 -20.15
N PHE A 186 -29.15 -15.16 -19.79
CA PHE A 186 -29.48 -16.57 -19.58
C PHE A 186 -30.47 -16.79 -18.42
N GLN A 187 -30.49 -15.91 -17.41
CA GLN A 187 -31.44 -15.98 -16.30
C GLN A 187 -32.82 -15.44 -16.70
N SER A 188 -32.84 -14.42 -17.56
CA SER A 188 -34.09 -13.81 -18.05
C SER A 188 -34.75 -14.59 -19.21
N ALA A 189 -34.05 -15.57 -19.77
CA ALA A 189 -34.50 -16.31 -20.95
C ALA A 189 -35.53 -17.42 -20.62
N THR A 190 -35.55 -17.92 -19.39
CA THR A 190 -36.41 -19.04 -18.99
C THR A 190 -37.01 -18.82 -17.59
N PRO A 191 -38.23 -19.33 -17.32
CA PRO A 191 -38.76 -19.38 -15.97
C PRO A 191 -37.83 -20.17 -15.05
N THR A 192 -37.61 -19.67 -13.83
CA THR A 192 -36.67 -20.25 -12.87
C THR A 192 -37.34 -20.44 -11.53
N ASP A 193 -37.07 -21.60 -10.91
CA ASP A 193 -37.56 -21.94 -9.58
C ASP A 193 -36.48 -21.69 -8.51
N TYR A 194 -36.90 -21.04 -7.43
CA TYR A 194 -36.05 -20.69 -6.30
C TYR A 194 -36.56 -21.34 -5.02
N ILE A 195 -35.64 -21.78 -4.19
CA ILE A 195 -35.86 -22.25 -2.83
C ILE A 195 -35.53 -21.09 -1.89
N VAL A 196 -36.52 -20.67 -1.11
CA VAL A 196 -36.35 -19.61 -0.11
C VAL A 196 -36.40 -20.22 1.28
N GLN A 197 -35.30 -20.10 2.02
CA GLN A 197 -35.19 -20.50 3.41
C GLN A 197 -35.26 -19.26 4.31
N VAL A 198 -36.01 -19.36 5.40
CA VAL A 198 -36.29 -18.23 6.31
C VAL A 198 -35.83 -18.61 7.72
N PHE A 199 -34.97 -17.78 8.32
CA PHE A 199 -34.33 -18.04 9.61
C PHE A 199 -34.57 -16.90 10.60
N PRO A 200 -35.42 -17.09 11.63
CA PRO A 200 -35.51 -16.12 12.72
C PRO A 200 -34.23 -16.14 13.55
N LYS A 201 -33.61 -14.97 13.77
CA LYS A 201 -32.40 -14.82 14.57
C LYS A 201 -32.70 -14.11 15.89
N PHE A 202 -32.22 -14.70 16.98
CA PHE A 202 -32.44 -14.23 18.33
C PHE A 202 -31.13 -13.75 18.98
N ALA A 203 -31.23 -12.87 19.97
CA ALA A 203 -30.10 -12.28 20.68
C ALA A 203 -29.26 -13.33 21.44
N THR A 204 -27.93 -13.20 21.38
CA THR A 204 -26.95 -14.10 22.00
C THR A 204 -26.78 -13.74 23.48
N GLY A 205 -26.93 -14.73 24.37
CA GLY A 205 -26.91 -14.51 25.82
C GLY A 205 -28.27 -14.15 26.45
N SER A 206 -29.36 -14.18 25.67
CA SER A 206 -30.72 -14.12 26.23
C SER A 206 -31.01 -15.39 27.04
N THR A 207 -31.49 -15.24 28.27
CA THR A 207 -31.91 -16.31 29.18
C THR A 207 -33.19 -17.03 28.71
N GLU A 208 -33.81 -16.58 27.62
CA GLU A 208 -35.09 -17.05 27.10
C GLU A 208 -34.91 -18.13 26.00
N ASN A 209 -34.34 -19.28 26.36
CA ASN A 209 -34.41 -20.45 25.46
C ASN A 209 -35.87 -20.92 25.25
N THR A 210 -36.78 -20.59 26.17
CA THR A 210 -38.23 -20.82 26.04
C THR A 210 -38.83 -20.04 24.87
N ALA A 211 -38.59 -18.72 24.78
CA ALA A 211 -39.08 -17.89 23.67
C ALA A 211 -38.59 -18.37 22.29
N LYS A 212 -37.42 -19.02 22.24
CA LYS A 212 -36.89 -19.68 21.05
C LYS A 212 -37.65 -20.95 20.69
N VAL A 213 -38.06 -21.76 21.67
CA VAL A 213 -38.81 -23.02 21.45
C VAL A 213 -40.26 -22.72 21.09
N ASP A 214 -40.86 -21.75 21.77
CA ASP A 214 -42.27 -21.37 21.63
C ASP A 214 -42.53 -20.46 20.42
N PHE A 215 -41.47 -20.08 19.68
CA PHE A 215 -41.63 -19.22 18.51
C PHE A 215 -42.29 -19.99 17.36
N GLU A 216 -43.59 -19.74 17.18
CA GLU A 216 -44.40 -20.22 16.07
C GLU A 216 -45.24 -19.07 15.51
N LYS A 217 -45.19 -18.88 14.19
CA LYS A 217 -45.99 -17.88 13.47
C LYS A 217 -46.62 -18.46 12.22
N LYS A 218 -47.92 -18.26 12.03
CA LYS A 218 -48.61 -18.57 10.76
C LYS A 218 -48.45 -17.38 9.83
N VAL A 219 -47.77 -17.60 8.71
CA VAL A 219 -47.34 -16.53 7.82
C VAL A 219 -48.05 -16.65 6.48
N ALA A 220 -48.83 -15.63 6.14
CA ALA A 220 -49.46 -15.47 4.82
C ALA A 220 -48.53 -14.69 3.89
N LEU A 221 -48.25 -15.25 2.72
CA LEU A 221 -47.44 -14.65 1.68
C LEU A 221 -48.34 -13.98 0.64
N SER A 222 -48.01 -12.76 0.24
CA SER A 222 -48.74 -12.02 -0.78
C SER A 222 -47.77 -11.30 -1.72
N SER A 223 -48.08 -11.33 -3.01
CA SER A 223 -47.42 -10.53 -4.03
C SER A 223 -48.45 -9.99 -5.03
N THR A 224 -48.15 -8.87 -5.65
CA THR A 224 -49.01 -8.22 -6.65
C THR A 224 -48.62 -8.56 -8.10
N ALA A 225 -47.53 -9.31 -8.31
CA ALA A 225 -47.02 -9.63 -9.64
C ALA A 225 -47.62 -10.94 -10.20
N ASP A 226 -48.04 -10.89 -11.46
CA ASP A 226 -48.62 -12.00 -12.23
C ASP A 226 -47.58 -12.98 -12.81
N TYR A 227 -46.31 -12.58 -12.85
CA TYR A 227 -45.17 -13.39 -13.25
C TYR A 227 -44.51 -14.17 -12.10
N LEU A 228 -45.16 -14.20 -10.93
CA LEU A 228 -44.71 -14.93 -9.75
C LEU A 228 -45.70 -16.03 -9.37
N GLN A 229 -45.17 -17.19 -8.97
CA GLN A 229 -45.93 -18.22 -8.28
C GLN A 229 -45.22 -18.53 -6.96
N HIS A 230 -45.97 -18.53 -5.87
CA HIS A 230 -45.45 -18.81 -4.53
C HIS A 230 -46.53 -19.48 -3.67
N PRO A 231 -46.16 -20.20 -2.60
CA PRO A 231 -47.11 -20.71 -1.62
C PRO A 231 -47.88 -19.57 -0.94
N ALA A 232 -49.15 -19.79 -0.60
CA ALA A 232 -49.99 -18.75 0.03
C ALA A 232 -49.77 -18.65 1.56
N LEU A 233 -49.45 -19.75 2.23
CA LEU A 233 -49.36 -19.83 3.68
C LEU A 233 -48.26 -20.81 4.10
N PHE A 234 -47.52 -20.51 5.16
CA PHE A 234 -46.63 -21.46 5.82
C PHE A 234 -46.47 -21.15 7.33
N THR A 235 -45.95 -22.09 8.11
CA THR A 235 -45.68 -21.89 9.54
C THR A 235 -44.18 -21.65 9.76
N LEU A 236 -43.84 -20.48 10.28
CA LEU A 236 -42.48 -20.10 10.65
C LEU A 236 -42.19 -20.53 12.09
N THR A 237 -41.19 -21.39 12.28
CA THR A 237 -40.69 -21.84 13.60
C THR A 237 -39.18 -21.65 13.71
N ASN A 238 -38.63 -21.76 14.91
CA ASN A 238 -37.18 -21.67 15.15
C ASN A 238 -36.43 -23.03 15.02
N CYS A 239 -36.92 -23.93 14.16
CA CYS A 239 -36.28 -25.22 13.93
C CYS A 239 -35.29 -25.17 12.77
N LYS A 240 -34.00 -25.42 13.03
CA LYS A 240 -32.96 -25.53 11.98
C LYS A 240 -33.21 -26.70 11.00
N GLN A 241 -34.04 -27.68 11.38
CA GLN A 241 -34.33 -28.89 10.61
C GLN A 241 -35.67 -28.84 9.85
N ASN A 242 -36.54 -27.84 10.07
CA ASN A 242 -37.76 -27.68 9.29
C ASN A 242 -37.45 -26.83 8.04
N PHE A 243 -36.82 -27.50 7.07
CA PHE A 243 -36.61 -27.04 5.72
C PHE A 243 -37.96 -26.84 5.00
N MET A 244 -38.65 -25.72 5.24
CA MET A 244 -39.81 -25.37 4.41
C MET A 244 -39.32 -24.73 3.11
N PHE A 245 -39.15 -25.58 2.10
CA PHE A 245 -38.89 -25.21 0.72
C PHE A 245 -40.10 -24.49 0.13
N ASN A 246 -40.18 -23.17 0.32
CA ASN A 246 -41.15 -22.38 -0.45
C ASN A 246 -40.57 -22.20 -1.85
N GLN A 247 -40.99 -23.08 -2.77
CA GLN A 247 -40.64 -22.97 -4.17
C GLN A 247 -41.31 -21.71 -4.73
N VAL A 248 -40.50 -20.72 -5.06
CA VAL A 248 -40.92 -19.49 -5.72
C VAL A 248 -40.53 -19.60 -7.18
N ARG A 249 -41.52 -19.61 -8.07
CA ARG A 249 -41.29 -19.61 -9.52
C ARG A 249 -41.40 -18.19 -10.05
N VAL A 250 -40.40 -17.77 -10.80
CA VAL A 250 -40.34 -16.44 -11.43
C VAL A 250 -40.25 -16.60 -12.94
N ASP A 251 -41.18 -15.98 -13.67
CA ASP A 251 -41.21 -16.01 -15.14
C ASP A 251 -40.90 -14.63 -15.76
N PRO A 252 -39.62 -14.36 -16.11
CA PRO A 252 -39.22 -13.08 -16.69
C PRO A 252 -39.57 -12.93 -18.18
N THR A 253 -40.04 -13.98 -18.85
CA THR A 253 -40.08 -14.05 -20.33
C THR A 253 -41.08 -13.08 -20.97
N ARG A 254 -42.13 -12.70 -20.24
CA ARG A 254 -43.20 -11.80 -20.69
C ARG A 254 -42.94 -10.34 -20.37
N LEU A 255 -41.85 -10.03 -19.66
CA LEU A 255 -41.54 -8.68 -19.22
C LEU A 255 -40.89 -7.83 -20.33
N PRO A 256 -41.17 -6.52 -20.39
CA PRO A 256 -40.53 -5.60 -21.32
C PRO A 256 -39.00 -5.62 -21.24
N LYS A 257 -38.35 -5.74 -22.41
CA LYS A 257 -36.89 -5.70 -22.56
C LYS A 257 -36.34 -4.28 -22.37
N GLY A 258 -35.08 -4.20 -21.96
CA GLY A 258 -34.35 -2.95 -21.71
C GLY A 258 -34.66 -2.28 -20.38
N GLN A 259 -35.56 -2.84 -19.58
CA GLN A 259 -36.06 -2.26 -18.34
C GLN A 259 -35.80 -3.17 -17.13
N MET A 260 -35.93 -2.57 -15.95
CA MET A 260 -35.89 -3.29 -14.68
C MET A 260 -37.29 -3.30 -14.08
N HIS A 261 -37.67 -4.47 -13.59
CA HIS A 261 -38.93 -4.73 -12.89
C HIS A 261 -38.59 -5.09 -11.44
N PHE A 262 -39.36 -4.57 -10.51
CA PHE A 262 -39.22 -4.85 -9.09
C PHE A 262 -40.57 -5.27 -8.54
N THR A 263 -40.55 -6.30 -7.71
CA THR A 263 -41.68 -6.74 -6.91
C THR A 263 -41.15 -7.38 -5.63
N GLU A 264 -42.03 -7.65 -4.69
CA GLU A 264 -41.69 -8.35 -3.46
C GLU A 264 -42.76 -9.37 -3.10
N ILE A 265 -42.34 -10.40 -2.37
CA ILE A 265 -43.25 -11.26 -1.62
C ILE A 265 -43.24 -10.75 -0.18
N VAL A 266 -44.40 -10.29 0.27
CA VAL A 266 -44.59 -9.70 1.60
C VAL A 266 -45.23 -10.75 2.50
N ALA A 267 -44.62 -10.98 3.66
CA ALA A 267 -45.00 -12.02 4.59
C ALA A 267 -45.68 -11.43 5.84
N PHE A 268 -46.99 -11.64 6.00
CA PHE A 268 -47.78 -11.13 7.13
C PHE A 268 -48.08 -12.22 8.15
N ASP A 269 -48.18 -11.85 9.43
CA ASP A 269 -48.79 -12.72 10.44
C ASP A 269 -50.30 -12.84 10.13
N VAL A 270 -50.81 -14.07 10.07
CA VAL A 270 -52.25 -14.33 9.87
C VAL A 270 -53.06 -13.74 11.03
N ASP A 271 -52.53 -13.83 12.25
CA ASP A 271 -53.23 -13.42 13.46
C ASP A 271 -53.15 -11.90 13.69
N CYS A 272 -52.14 -11.22 13.11
CA CYS A 272 -52.00 -9.76 13.17
C CYS A 272 -51.47 -9.15 11.87
N ARG A 273 -52.34 -8.99 10.88
CA ARG A 273 -51.96 -8.33 9.61
C ARG A 273 -51.67 -6.83 9.78
N ALA A 274 -52.31 -6.17 10.75
CA ALA A 274 -52.12 -4.75 11.05
C ALA A 274 -50.71 -4.43 11.59
N CYS A 275 -50.03 -5.42 12.18
CA CYS A 275 -48.67 -5.32 12.70
C CYS A 275 -47.58 -5.20 11.60
N GLY A 276 -47.98 -5.14 10.33
CA GLY A 276 -47.06 -5.11 9.20
C GLY A 276 -46.42 -6.47 8.94
N PRO A 277 -45.52 -6.55 7.96
CA PRO A 277 -44.93 -7.82 7.57
C PRO A 277 -43.74 -8.22 8.44
N ILE A 278 -43.61 -9.53 8.67
CA ILE A 278 -42.52 -10.17 9.41
C ILE A 278 -41.22 -10.12 8.60
N PHE A 279 -41.31 -10.37 7.28
CA PHE A 279 -40.19 -10.22 6.35
C PHE A 279 -40.69 -9.88 4.95
N ARG A 280 -39.75 -9.49 4.09
CA ARG A 280 -39.98 -9.22 2.66
C ARG A 280 -38.92 -9.91 1.85
N LEU A 281 -39.33 -10.63 0.80
CA LEU A 281 -38.41 -11.18 -0.18
C LEU A 281 -38.38 -10.25 -1.40
N PRO A 282 -37.31 -9.45 -1.57
CA PRO A 282 -37.16 -8.59 -2.76
C PRO A 282 -36.86 -9.44 -3.99
N ILE A 283 -37.53 -9.12 -5.10
CA ILE A 283 -37.36 -9.77 -6.40
C ILE A 283 -37.12 -8.66 -7.43
N THR A 284 -35.90 -8.63 -7.97
CA THR A 284 -35.54 -7.69 -9.03
C THR A 284 -35.22 -8.45 -10.30
N ILE A 285 -35.79 -7.99 -11.42
CA ILE A 285 -35.64 -8.61 -12.73
C ILE A 285 -35.19 -7.54 -13.73
N CYS A 286 -34.01 -7.69 -14.31
CA CYS A 286 -33.56 -6.92 -15.46
C CYS A 286 -33.67 -7.81 -16.70
N VAL A 287 -34.43 -7.37 -17.70
CA VAL A 287 -34.52 -8.07 -18.99
C VAL A 287 -33.70 -7.27 -20.00
N PRO A 288 -32.48 -7.72 -20.39
CA PRO A 288 -31.61 -6.94 -21.26
C PRO A 288 -32.07 -6.94 -22.72
N ILE A 289 -31.79 -5.85 -23.44
CA ILE A 289 -31.85 -5.81 -24.92
C ILE A 289 -30.71 -6.64 -25.48
N VAL A 290 -30.98 -7.46 -26.49
CA VAL A 290 -29.98 -8.20 -27.25
C VAL A 290 -29.79 -7.48 -28.58
N LEU A 291 -28.56 -7.03 -28.85
CA LEU A 291 -28.20 -6.36 -30.10
C LEU A 291 -27.68 -7.36 -31.12
N SER A 292 -27.94 -7.08 -32.40
CA SER A 292 -27.51 -7.91 -33.52
C SER A 292 -26.64 -7.12 -34.52
N GLU A 293 -26.16 -7.80 -35.56
CA GLU A 293 -25.48 -7.15 -36.69
C GLU A 293 -26.41 -6.16 -37.43
N ALA A 294 -27.73 -6.42 -37.46
CA ALA A 294 -28.71 -5.52 -38.07
C ALA A 294 -28.75 -4.13 -37.39
N ASP A 295 -28.43 -4.09 -36.09
CA ASP A 295 -28.38 -2.87 -35.30
C ASP A 295 -26.98 -2.24 -35.26
N ASP A 296 -26.01 -2.77 -36.03
CA ASP A 296 -24.58 -2.42 -35.95
C ASP A 296 -24.05 -2.50 -34.51
N TYR A 297 -24.58 -3.43 -33.70
CA TYR A 297 -24.32 -3.54 -32.26
C TYR A 297 -24.34 -2.17 -31.55
N ARG A 298 -25.35 -1.34 -31.86
CA ARG A 298 -25.49 0.04 -31.40
C ARG A 298 -26.86 0.30 -30.79
N ILE A 299 -26.88 1.17 -29.79
CA ILE A 299 -28.08 1.79 -29.24
C ILE A 299 -28.09 3.25 -29.67
N SER A 300 -29.22 3.71 -30.21
CA SER A 300 -29.43 5.10 -30.61
C SER A 300 -30.72 5.61 -29.99
N LEU A 301 -30.63 6.66 -29.19
CA LEU A 301 -31.75 7.36 -28.58
C LEU A 301 -31.76 8.79 -29.13
N SER A 302 -32.84 9.16 -29.81
CA SER A 302 -33.02 10.49 -30.36
C SER A 302 -33.93 11.32 -29.47
N SER A 303 -33.59 12.59 -29.24
CA SER A 303 -34.39 13.55 -28.47
C SER A 303 -34.78 13.04 -27.07
N LEU A 304 -33.86 12.36 -26.38
CA LEU A 304 -34.05 11.89 -25.02
C LEU A 304 -34.23 13.08 -24.07
N LYS A 305 -35.40 13.17 -23.44
CA LYS A 305 -35.71 14.19 -22.45
C LYS A 305 -35.24 13.78 -21.06
N LEU A 306 -34.44 14.61 -20.40
CA LEU A 306 -33.97 14.39 -19.03
C LEU A 306 -34.30 15.61 -18.15
N LYS A 307 -35.06 15.37 -17.08
CA LYS A 307 -35.27 16.36 -16.01
C LYS A 307 -34.05 16.43 -15.07
N PRO A 308 -33.80 17.56 -14.41
CA PRO A 308 -32.70 17.71 -13.45
C PRO A 308 -32.74 16.62 -12.37
N GLY A 309 -31.64 15.87 -12.22
CA GLY A 309 -31.49 14.82 -11.21
C GLY A 309 -32.08 13.47 -11.56
N ASN A 310 -32.95 13.38 -12.57
CA ASN A 310 -33.56 12.12 -13.00
C ASN A 310 -32.63 11.31 -13.89
N SER A 311 -32.67 10.00 -13.69
CA SER A 311 -31.84 9.03 -14.41
C SER A 311 -32.67 8.27 -15.45
N HIS A 312 -32.18 8.22 -16.69
CA HIS A 312 -32.66 7.30 -17.71
C HIS A 312 -31.73 6.10 -17.77
N ARG A 313 -32.29 4.88 -17.74
CA ARG A 313 -31.53 3.63 -17.63
C ARG A 313 -31.94 2.66 -18.72
N ILE A 314 -30.96 2.01 -19.32
CA ILE A 314 -31.16 0.95 -20.29
C ILE A 314 -30.26 -0.21 -19.93
N PHE A 315 -30.82 -1.43 -19.98
CA PHE A 315 -30.08 -2.67 -19.79
C PHE A 315 -29.87 -3.35 -21.13
N VAL A 316 -28.60 -3.59 -21.48
CA VAL A 316 -28.23 -4.22 -22.74
C VAL A 316 -27.25 -5.35 -22.49
N HIS A 317 -27.51 -6.50 -23.09
CA HIS A 317 -26.59 -7.61 -23.08
C HIS A 317 -25.41 -7.26 -23.98
N ALA A 318 -24.22 -7.09 -23.39
CA ALA A 318 -23.02 -6.77 -24.16
C ALA A 318 -22.73 -7.95 -25.10
N PRO A 319 -22.64 -7.73 -26.43
CA PRO A 319 -22.37 -8.81 -27.38
C PRO A 319 -21.12 -9.62 -27.03
N ASP A 320 -21.13 -10.91 -27.35
CA ASP A 320 -20.00 -11.79 -27.09
C ASP A 320 -18.74 -11.31 -27.82
N GLY A 321 -17.68 -11.06 -27.04
CA GLY A 321 -16.43 -10.51 -27.55
C GLY A 321 -16.32 -8.98 -27.44
N ALA A 322 -17.35 -8.27 -26.96
CA ALA A 322 -17.20 -6.85 -26.63
C ALA A 322 -16.13 -6.62 -25.55
N VAL A 323 -15.38 -5.53 -25.70
CA VAL A 323 -14.26 -5.10 -24.85
C VAL A 323 -14.48 -3.68 -24.34
N TYR A 324 -15.07 -2.83 -25.17
CA TYR A 324 -15.37 -1.46 -24.79
C TYR A 324 -16.60 -0.95 -25.55
N GLY A 325 -17.25 0.07 -24.98
CA GLY A 325 -18.30 0.83 -25.63
C GLY A 325 -17.79 2.21 -26.01
N LYS A 326 -18.08 2.64 -27.24
CA LYS A 326 -17.92 4.04 -27.68
C LYS A 326 -19.27 4.72 -27.50
N PHE A 327 -19.30 5.79 -26.70
CA PHE A 327 -20.49 6.63 -26.57
C PHE A 327 -20.29 7.96 -27.30
N SER A 328 -21.41 8.52 -27.77
CA SER A 328 -21.50 9.86 -28.35
C SER A 328 -22.75 10.52 -27.82
N VAL A 329 -22.64 11.76 -27.33
CA VAL A 329 -23.77 12.54 -26.83
C VAL A 329 -23.77 13.91 -27.49
N LYS A 330 -24.91 14.31 -28.03
CA LYS A 330 -25.12 15.64 -28.61
C LYS A 330 -26.32 16.32 -27.94
N SER A 331 -26.15 17.60 -27.61
CA SER A 331 -27.25 18.42 -27.10
C SER A 331 -28.09 18.93 -28.27
N ASN A 332 -29.42 18.78 -28.16
CA ASN A 332 -30.38 19.37 -29.10
C ASN A 332 -30.80 20.79 -28.67
N ILE A 333 -30.20 21.31 -27.60
CA ILE A 333 -30.41 22.68 -27.10
C ILE A 333 -29.31 23.57 -27.66
N ALA A 334 -29.70 24.64 -28.36
CA ALA A 334 -28.80 25.52 -29.11
C ALA A 334 -28.12 26.63 -28.26
N ASP A 335 -28.68 26.95 -27.08
CA ASP A 335 -28.29 28.17 -26.35
C ASP A 335 -27.68 27.92 -24.97
N LYS A 336 -27.63 26.66 -24.49
CA LYS A 336 -27.20 26.34 -23.13
C LYS A 336 -26.36 25.08 -23.07
N VAL A 337 -25.30 25.13 -22.25
CA VAL A 337 -24.49 23.95 -21.90
C VAL A 337 -25.35 22.96 -21.14
N THR A 338 -25.36 21.71 -21.60
CA THR A 338 -26.06 20.62 -20.93
C THR A 338 -25.09 19.76 -20.14
N ASN A 339 -25.19 19.81 -18.81
CA ASN A 339 -24.39 18.95 -17.93
C ASN A 339 -25.14 17.67 -17.61
N CYS A 340 -24.55 16.54 -17.98
CA CYS A 340 -25.06 15.21 -17.64
C CYS A 340 -23.93 14.29 -17.14
N SER A 341 -24.30 13.21 -16.48
CA SER A 341 -23.39 12.14 -16.11
C SER A 341 -23.81 10.85 -16.78
N LEU A 342 -22.88 10.20 -17.45
CA LEU A 342 -23.01 8.84 -17.95
C LEU A 342 -22.34 7.88 -16.98
N GLN A 343 -23.10 6.95 -16.44
CA GLN A 343 -22.57 5.84 -15.66
C GLN A 343 -22.90 4.51 -16.34
N THR A 344 -21.91 3.62 -16.37
CA THR A 344 -22.07 2.26 -16.89
C THR A 344 -21.71 1.26 -15.81
N MET A 345 -22.43 0.13 -15.78
CA MET A 345 -22.25 -0.88 -14.74
C MET A 345 -22.45 -2.30 -15.28
N GLN A 346 -21.50 -3.19 -14.99
CA GLN A 346 -21.62 -4.64 -15.19
C GLN A 346 -21.30 -5.41 -13.90
N ILE A 347 -22.04 -6.46 -13.57
CA ILE A 347 -21.72 -7.31 -12.42
C ILE A 347 -20.78 -8.41 -12.91
N VAL A 348 -19.53 -8.35 -12.47
CA VAL A 348 -18.56 -9.42 -12.75
C VAL A 348 -18.50 -10.34 -11.55
N HIS A 349 -18.68 -11.64 -11.79
CA HIS A 349 -18.69 -12.64 -10.75
C HIS A 349 -17.44 -12.57 -9.86
N SER A 350 -17.65 -12.56 -8.54
CA SER A 350 -16.61 -12.50 -7.51
C SER A 350 -15.65 -11.28 -7.59
N LEU A 351 -16.05 -10.20 -8.24
CA LEU A 351 -15.34 -8.92 -8.22
C LEU A 351 -16.22 -7.80 -7.66
N SER A 352 -15.58 -6.86 -6.95
CA SER A 352 -16.27 -5.65 -6.51
C SER A 352 -16.74 -4.83 -7.71
N VAL A 353 -18.00 -4.38 -7.66
CA VAL A 353 -18.64 -3.52 -8.67
C VAL A 353 -17.87 -2.23 -8.94
N LYS A 354 -16.97 -1.80 -8.04
CA LYS A 354 -16.09 -0.64 -8.24
C LYS A 354 -15.16 -0.82 -9.45
N HIS A 355 -14.77 -2.05 -9.78
CA HIS A 355 -13.86 -2.34 -10.90
C HIS A 355 -14.56 -2.38 -12.26
N SER A 356 -15.87 -2.60 -12.28
CA SER A 356 -16.69 -2.72 -13.49
C SER A 356 -17.68 -1.56 -13.66
N ARG A 357 -17.53 -0.52 -12.84
CA ARG A 357 -18.31 0.72 -12.90
C ARG A 357 -17.45 1.83 -13.49
N SER A 358 -17.98 2.51 -14.51
CA SER A 358 -17.35 3.71 -15.07
C SER A 358 -18.32 4.89 -14.98
N THR A 359 -17.82 6.07 -14.62
CA THR A 359 -18.60 7.30 -14.50
C THR A 359 -17.90 8.43 -15.24
N ARG A 360 -18.63 9.10 -16.12
CA ARG A 360 -18.16 10.26 -16.90
C ARG A 360 -19.12 11.41 -16.70
N THR A 361 -18.59 12.53 -16.23
CA THR A 361 -19.32 13.81 -16.22
C THR A 361 -19.07 14.49 -17.56
N LEU A 362 -20.14 14.91 -18.22
CA LEU A 362 -20.14 15.49 -19.55
C LEU A 362 -20.71 16.91 -19.44
N ALA A 363 -19.95 17.88 -19.94
CA ALA A 363 -20.41 19.25 -20.15
C ALA A 363 -20.55 19.45 -21.64
N ILE A 364 -21.77 19.35 -22.16
CA ILE A 364 -22.03 19.33 -23.60
C ILE A 364 -22.36 20.75 -24.05
N GLU A 365 -21.42 21.37 -24.76
CA GLU A 365 -21.63 22.67 -25.39
C GLU A 365 -22.68 22.59 -26.50
N PRO A 366 -23.42 23.69 -26.76
CA PRO A 366 -24.40 23.71 -27.85
C PRO A 366 -23.77 23.40 -29.21
N ASN A 367 -24.47 22.62 -30.03
CA ASN A 367 -24.02 22.14 -31.34
C ASN A 367 -22.76 21.27 -31.35
N MET A 368 -22.17 20.98 -30.18
CA MET A 368 -21.01 20.09 -30.05
C MET A 368 -21.44 18.66 -29.73
N GLN A 369 -20.66 17.71 -30.24
CA GLN A 369 -20.80 16.29 -29.96
C GLN A 369 -19.65 15.85 -29.07
N GLU A 370 -19.97 15.31 -27.90
CA GLU A 370 -19.00 14.74 -26.97
C GLU A 370 -18.91 13.23 -27.18
N GLU A 371 -17.69 12.71 -27.31
CA GLU A 371 -17.43 11.27 -27.48
C GLU A 371 -16.53 10.74 -26.36
N GLY A 372 -16.72 9.47 -26.01
CA GLY A 372 -15.83 8.81 -25.07
C GLY A 372 -15.93 7.30 -25.09
N PHE A 373 -15.14 6.68 -24.21
CA PHE A 373 -14.95 5.23 -24.18
C PHE A 373 -15.10 4.69 -22.77
N VAL A 374 -15.65 3.48 -22.69
CA VAL A 374 -15.91 2.75 -21.46
C VAL A 374 -15.46 1.30 -21.63
N LEU A 375 -14.64 0.79 -20.71
CA LEU A 375 -14.29 -0.64 -20.66
C LEU A 375 -15.47 -1.49 -20.23
N LEU A 376 -15.66 -2.62 -20.90
CA LEU A 376 -16.75 -3.57 -20.68
C LEU A 376 -16.26 -5.00 -20.88
N LYS A 377 -17.06 -5.97 -20.46
CA LYS A 377 -16.88 -7.39 -20.74
C LYS A 377 -18.08 -7.90 -21.54
N GLY A 378 -17.83 -8.48 -22.71
CA GLY A 378 -18.85 -9.15 -23.52
C GLY A 378 -19.48 -10.33 -22.77
N GLY A 379 -20.73 -10.65 -23.12
CA GLY A 379 -21.51 -11.72 -22.52
C GLY A 379 -22.19 -11.35 -21.19
N LEU A 380 -22.03 -10.11 -20.70
CA LEU A 380 -22.65 -9.63 -19.46
C LEU A 380 -23.65 -8.48 -19.72
N THR A 381 -24.70 -8.41 -18.90
CA THR A 381 -25.65 -7.29 -18.92
C THR A 381 -25.02 -5.99 -18.45
N THR A 382 -25.01 -5.00 -19.34
CA THR A 382 -24.52 -3.63 -19.11
C THR A 382 -25.69 -2.71 -18.83
N GLU A 383 -25.67 -2.07 -17.66
CA GLU A 383 -26.54 -0.94 -17.37
C GLU A 383 -25.89 0.34 -17.89
N ILE A 384 -26.63 1.11 -18.69
CA ILE A 384 -26.25 2.42 -19.19
C ILE A 384 -27.20 3.43 -18.54
N CYS A 385 -26.68 4.27 -17.65
CA CYS A 385 -27.44 5.22 -16.86
C CYS A 385 -27.00 6.66 -17.18
N LEU A 386 -27.87 7.41 -17.85
CA LEU A 386 -27.71 8.83 -18.13
C LEU A 386 -28.47 9.65 -17.10
N THR A 387 -27.87 10.69 -16.54
CA THR A 387 -28.53 11.52 -15.52
C THR A 387 -28.18 12.99 -15.74
N LYS A 388 -29.19 13.87 -15.77
CA LYS A 388 -28.94 15.31 -15.82
C LYS A 388 -28.47 15.79 -14.46
N VAL A 389 -27.47 16.66 -14.42
CA VAL A 389 -27.00 17.25 -13.16
C VAL A 389 -28.12 18.09 -12.54
N PHE A 390 -28.53 17.77 -11.31
CA PHE A 390 -29.67 18.40 -10.62
C PHE A 390 -29.53 19.93 -10.46
N LYS A 391 -28.29 20.43 -10.36
CA LYS A 391 -28.01 21.87 -10.24
C LYS A 391 -28.30 22.67 -11.52
N CYS A 392 -28.42 21.99 -12.66
CA CYS A 392 -28.55 22.65 -13.96
C CYS A 392 -30.03 22.79 -14.33
N PRO A 393 -30.52 24.01 -14.58
CA PRO A 393 -31.94 24.27 -14.81
C PRO A 393 -32.47 23.72 -16.15
N GLY A 394 -33.80 23.66 -16.26
CA GLY A 394 -34.54 23.25 -17.45
C GLY A 394 -34.52 21.73 -17.70
N GLU A 395 -35.22 21.27 -18.74
CA GLU A 395 -35.07 19.90 -19.25
C GLU A 395 -33.90 19.84 -20.24
N ALA A 396 -33.21 18.71 -20.32
CA ALA A 396 -32.23 18.44 -21.38
C ALA A 396 -32.89 17.64 -22.50
N SER A 397 -32.52 17.91 -23.76
CA SER A 397 -32.86 17.09 -24.92
C SER A 397 -31.56 16.62 -25.57
N LEU A 398 -31.33 15.30 -25.57
CA LEU A 398 -30.06 14.69 -25.98
C LEU A 398 -30.26 13.64 -27.06
N ASP A 399 -29.36 13.64 -28.04
CA ASP A 399 -29.14 12.49 -28.91
C ASP A 399 -27.98 11.67 -28.34
N PHE A 400 -28.26 10.40 -28.00
CA PHE A 400 -27.30 9.51 -27.38
C PHE A 400 -27.07 8.26 -28.23
N ASN A 401 -25.80 7.96 -28.50
CA ASN A 401 -25.39 6.77 -29.22
C ASN A 401 -24.38 5.96 -28.38
N PHE A 402 -24.52 4.64 -28.38
CA PHE A 402 -23.60 3.73 -27.71
C PHE A 402 -23.32 2.50 -28.59
N ALA A 403 -22.08 2.32 -29.04
CA ALA A 403 -21.67 1.24 -29.94
C ALA A 403 -20.64 0.31 -29.27
N PHE A 404 -20.82 -1.01 -29.41
CA PHE A 404 -19.93 -2.00 -28.82
C PHE A 404 -18.79 -2.41 -29.76
N HIS A 405 -17.57 -2.46 -29.22
CA HIS A 405 -16.33 -2.75 -29.93
C HIS A 405 -15.58 -3.91 -29.26
N GLY A 406 -14.84 -4.71 -30.03
CA GLY A 406 -14.55 -6.09 -29.62
C GLY A 406 -13.15 -6.66 -29.87
N SER A 407 -12.22 -5.94 -30.48
CA SER A 407 -10.89 -6.50 -30.70
C SER A 407 -10.08 -6.66 -29.41
N ARG A 408 -9.54 -7.86 -29.18
CA ARG A 408 -8.75 -8.19 -27.98
C ARG A 408 -7.69 -9.26 -28.24
N PRO A 409 -6.67 -9.37 -27.37
CA PRO A 409 -5.90 -10.61 -27.29
C PRO A 409 -6.80 -11.79 -26.90
N GLN A 410 -6.46 -12.97 -27.39
CA GLN A 410 -7.17 -14.21 -27.08
C GLN A 410 -7.10 -14.52 -25.57
N THR A 411 -5.93 -14.31 -24.97
CA THR A 411 -5.68 -14.44 -23.53
C THR A 411 -5.85 -13.11 -22.80
N SER A 412 -6.44 -13.14 -21.60
CA SER A 412 -6.75 -11.95 -20.80
C SER A 412 -5.53 -11.34 -20.10
N LEU A 413 -4.58 -12.19 -19.69
CA LEU A 413 -3.27 -11.80 -19.15
C LEU A 413 -2.19 -12.35 -20.08
N LEU A 414 -1.44 -11.47 -20.73
CA LEU A 414 -0.31 -11.87 -21.55
C LEU A 414 0.89 -12.11 -20.64
N THR A 415 1.49 -13.29 -20.76
CA THR A 415 2.72 -13.65 -20.04
C THR A 415 3.81 -13.90 -21.05
N LEU A 416 4.87 -13.12 -20.96
CA LEU A 416 6.02 -13.14 -21.86
C LEU A 416 7.27 -13.53 -21.04
N PHE A 417 8.21 -14.26 -21.64
CA PHE A 417 9.43 -14.71 -20.95
C PHE A 417 10.67 -14.21 -21.66
N SER A 418 11.61 -13.62 -20.94
CA SER A 418 12.83 -13.08 -21.56
C SER A 418 13.70 -14.13 -22.24
N ALA A 419 13.50 -15.42 -22.00
CA ALA A 419 14.21 -16.49 -22.70
C ALA A 419 13.73 -16.71 -24.15
N GLU A 420 12.54 -16.20 -24.52
CA GLU A 420 12.01 -16.33 -25.87
C GLU A 420 12.47 -15.17 -26.77
N GLN A 421 12.93 -15.51 -27.97
CA GLN A 421 13.41 -14.54 -28.97
C GLN A 421 12.29 -13.75 -29.65
N ALA A 422 11.09 -14.34 -29.73
CA ALA A 422 9.90 -13.69 -30.26
C ALA A 422 8.65 -14.23 -29.55
N HIS A 423 7.70 -13.35 -29.27
CA HIS A 423 6.46 -13.67 -28.56
C HIS A 423 5.26 -13.61 -29.49
N ARG A 424 4.57 -14.74 -29.65
CA ARG A 424 3.33 -14.82 -30.43
C ARG A 424 2.12 -14.36 -29.60
N VAL A 425 1.43 -13.33 -30.08
CA VAL A 425 0.17 -12.86 -29.52
C VAL A 425 -0.95 -13.02 -30.55
N MET A 426 -2.00 -13.75 -30.18
CA MET A 426 -3.19 -13.94 -31.02
C MET A 426 -4.21 -12.86 -30.70
N PHE A 427 -4.61 -12.09 -31.71
CA PHE A 427 -5.72 -11.16 -31.64
C PHE A 427 -6.95 -11.76 -32.31
N ILE A 428 -8.11 -11.50 -31.71
CA ILE A 428 -9.41 -11.91 -32.23
C ILE A 428 -10.33 -10.70 -32.31
N ASN A 429 -11.15 -10.65 -33.36
CA ASN A 429 -12.20 -9.68 -33.52
C ASN A 429 -13.52 -10.40 -33.82
N ARG A 430 -14.60 -10.03 -33.14
CA ARG A 430 -15.90 -10.73 -33.26
C ARG A 430 -17.06 -9.87 -33.76
N LEU A 431 -16.99 -8.54 -33.63
CA LEU A 431 -18.17 -7.69 -33.77
C LEU A 431 -18.22 -6.97 -35.12
N ARG A 432 -17.25 -6.08 -35.38
CA ARG A 432 -17.26 -5.17 -36.52
C ARG A 432 -15.87 -5.02 -37.10
N TYR A 433 -15.72 -4.46 -38.29
CA TYR A 433 -14.39 -4.18 -38.84
C TYR A 433 -13.63 -3.17 -37.97
N GLU A 434 -12.40 -3.52 -37.56
CA GLU A 434 -11.55 -2.66 -36.72
C GLU A 434 -10.11 -2.69 -37.21
N VAL A 435 -9.38 -1.60 -36.99
CA VAL A 435 -7.95 -1.51 -37.34
C VAL A 435 -7.11 -1.46 -36.08
N LEU A 436 -6.26 -2.46 -35.88
CA LEU A 436 -5.44 -2.62 -34.69
C LEU A 436 -4.02 -2.10 -34.87
N SER A 437 -3.48 -1.44 -33.86
CA SER A 437 -2.08 -1.03 -33.77
C SER A 437 -1.54 -1.50 -32.41
N PRO A 438 -1.11 -2.76 -32.30
CA PRO A 438 -0.74 -3.35 -31.02
C PRO A 438 0.59 -2.79 -30.51
N THR A 439 0.59 -2.17 -29.33
CA THR A 439 1.77 -1.56 -28.70
C THR A 439 1.92 -2.06 -27.27
N LEU A 440 3.10 -2.60 -26.93
CA LEU A 440 3.43 -3.04 -25.57
C LEU A 440 4.15 -1.93 -24.80
N THR A 441 3.75 -1.69 -23.57
CA THR A 441 4.39 -0.70 -22.69
C THR A 441 4.50 -1.23 -21.25
N PHE A 442 5.73 -1.35 -20.75
CA PHE A 442 6.03 -1.73 -19.37
C PHE A 442 6.31 -0.50 -18.51
N ARG A 443 5.68 -0.44 -17.32
CA ARG A 443 5.72 0.74 -16.43
C ARG A 443 6.34 0.44 -15.06
N HIS A 444 6.29 -0.82 -14.62
CA HIS A 444 6.75 -1.20 -13.28
C HIS A 444 7.68 -2.41 -13.34
N ILE A 445 8.68 -2.41 -12.46
CA ILE A 445 9.45 -3.61 -12.09
C ILE A 445 8.79 -4.17 -10.82
N CYS A 446 8.47 -5.45 -10.83
CA CYS A 446 7.85 -6.12 -9.70
C CYS A 446 8.85 -7.14 -9.12
N ARG A 447 9.13 -6.99 -7.82
CA ARG A 447 10.04 -7.88 -7.09
C ARG A 447 9.30 -8.58 -5.96
N ALA A 448 9.34 -9.91 -5.96
CA ALA A 448 8.82 -10.70 -4.85
C ALA A 448 9.88 -10.78 -3.73
N MET A 449 9.50 -10.39 -2.51
CA MET A 449 10.37 -10.38 -1.34
C MET A 449 9.88 -11.41 -0.33
N ARG A 450 10.81 -12.18 0.25
CA ARG A 450 10.55 -13.10 1.36
C ARG A 450 10.77 -12.41 2.70
N PRO A 451 10.03 -12.81 3.76
CA PRO A 451 10.28 -12.30 5.10
C PRO A 451 11.63 -12.83 5.60
N ILE A 452 12.33 -11.98 6.34
CA ILE A 452 13.58 -12.30 7.06
C ILE A 452 13.25 -12.81 8.46
N ASP A 453 12.17 -12.28 9.04
CA ASP A 453 11.66 -12.66 10.34
C ASP A 453 10.14 -12.69 10.32
N ALA A 454 9.58 -13.65 11.06
CA ALA A 454 8.14 -13.95 11.12
C ALA A 454 7.77 -14.39 12.54
N THR A 455 7.19 -13.47 13.31
CA THR A 455 6.84 -13.70 14.72
C THR A 455 5.34 -13.62 14.94
N ILE A 456 4.79 -14.63 15.64
CA ILE A 456 3.38 -14.63 16.07
C ILE A 456 3.34 -14.35 17.56
N ARG A 457 2.50 -13.41 17.97
CA ARG A 457 2.27 -13.11 19.40
C ARG A 457 0.82 -12.79 19.68
N ALA A 458 0.39 -13.02 20.92
CA ALA A 458 -0.87 -12.50 21.43
C ALA A 458 -0.73 -10.99 21.67
N LEU A 459 -1.75 -10.21 21.33
CA LEU A 459 -1.79 -8.79 21.68
C LEU A 459 -2.18 -8.64 23.17
N PRO A 460 -1.32 -8.07 24.03
CA PRO A 460 -1.51 -8.15 25.48
C PRO A 460 -2.59 -7.20 26.03
N GLY A 461 -2.96 -6.16 25.27
CA GLY A 461 -3.85 -5.11 25.76
C GLY A 461 -5.31 -5.55 25.88
N GLN A 462 -6.01 -5.04 26.89
CA GLN A 462 -7.46 -5.24 27.07
C GLN A 462 -8.27 -4.80 25.83
N ARG A 463 -7.76 -3.81 25.08
CA ARG A 463 -8.34 -3.34 23.80
C ARG A 463 -8.37 -4.43 22.71
N ASP A 464 -7.43 -5.36 22.75
CA ASP A 464 -7.25 -6.37 21.71
C ASP A 464 -7.89 -7.72 22.08
N ARG A 465 -8.73 -7.73 23.12
CA ARG A 465 -9.65 -8.82 23.42
C ARG A 465 -11.03 -8.49 22.91
N TRP A 466 -11.68 -9.47 22.31
CA TRP A 466 -13.06 -9.33 21.87
C TRP A 466 -14.02 -9.34 23.07
N ILE A 467 -15.29 -9.00 22.82
CA ILE A 467 -16.34 -8.90 23.85
C ILE A 467 -16.56 -10.24 24.59
N ASP A 468 -16.26 -11.37 23.94
CA ASP A 468 -16.37 -12.71 24.54
C ASP A 468 -15.02 -13.23 25.08
N ASP A 469 -14.11 -12.30 25.45
CA ASP A 469 -12.73 -12.55 25.90
C ASP A 469 -11.86 -13.34 24.90
N GLN A 470 -12.26 -13.38 23.62
CA GLN A 470 -11.44 -13.99 22.58
C GLN A 470 -10.18 -13.15 22.33
N GLN A 471 -9.02 -13.79 22.48
CA GLN A 471 -7.72 -13.18 22.29
C GLN A 471 -7.43 -12.93 20.80
N MET A 472 -7.05 -11.70 20.44
CA MET A 472 -6.52 -11.39 19.11
C MET A 472 -5.02 -11.73 19.04
N PHE A 473 -4.62 -12.40 17.96
CA PHE A 473 -3.22 -12.68 17.65
C PHE A 473 -2.74 -11.82 16.49
N VAL A 474 -1.43 -11.63 16.45
CA VAL A 474 -0.77 -10.87 15.40
C VAL A 474 0.43 -11.63 14.85
N LEU A 475 0.52 -11.70 13.52
CA LEU A 475 1.71 -12.12 12.80
C LEU A 475 2.45 -10.86 12.32
N SER A 476 3.69 -10.70 12.78
CA SER A 476 4.59 -9.62 12.40
C SER A 476 5.67 -10.17 11.47
N LEU A 477 5.67 -9.69 10.23
CA LEU A 477 6.60 -10.10 9.18
C LEU A 477 7.53 -8.95 8.84
N VAL A 478 8.81 -9.25 8.69
CA VAL A 478 9.84 -8.25 8.46
C VAL A 478 10.53 -8.53 7.14
N TYR A 479 10.60 -7.52 6.27
CA TYR A 479 11.29 -7.58 4.99
C TYR A 479 12.37 -6.50 4.94
N SER A 480 13.49 -6.78 4.29
CA SER A 480 14.56 -5.81 4.03
C SER A 480 14.82 -5.71 2.54
N PHE A 481 14.95 -4.48 2.04
CA PHE A 481 15.27 -4.25 0.63
C PHE A 481 16.08 -2.98 0.42
N ALA A 482 16.86 -2.98 -0.66
CA ALA A 482 17.67 -1.84 -1.08
C ALA A 482 17.03 -1.16 -2.30
N VAL A 483 17.07 0.17 -2.32
CA VAL A 483 16.59 1.00 -3.43
C VAL A 483 17.81 1.54 -4.17
N THR A 484 18.04 1.11 -5.40
CA THR A 484 19.23 1.50 -6.18
C THR A 484 19.06 2.86 -6.87
N LYS A 485 17.82 3.24 -7.20
CA LYS A 485 17.45 4.53 -7.80
C LYS A 485 16.16 5.04 -7.15
N PRO A 486 16.04 6.35 -6.88
CA PRO A 486 14.84 6.91 -6.29
C PRO A 486 13.64 6.67 -7.20
N ALA A 487 12.54 6.17 -6.64
CA ALA A 487 11.34 5.81 -7.40
C ALA A 487 10.10 5.76 -6.51
N GLU A 488 8.93 5.72 -7.15
CA GLU A 488 7.66 5.42 -6.50
C GLU A 488 7.51 3.90 -6.36
N PHE A 489 7.13 3.46 -5.16
CA PHE A 489 6.88 2.06 -4.82
C PHE A 489 5.43 1.86 -4.41
N ILE A 490 4.89 0.71 -4.80
CA ILE A 490 3.63 0.15 -4.30
C ILE A 490 3.95 -1.22 -3.72
N PHE A 491 3.49 -1.50 -2.50
CA PHE A 491 3.68 -2.79 -1.84
C PHE A 491 2.34 -3.51 -1.77
N GLU A 492 2.31 -4.76 -2.19
CA GLU A 492 1.08 -5.55 -2.16
C GLU A 492 1.34 -7.00 -1.76
N ILE A 493 0.30 -7.61 -1.19
CA ILE A 493 0.20 -9.04 -1.01
C ILE A 493 -0.95 -9.49 -1.90
N PRO A 494 -0.67 -10.03 -3.10
CA PRO A 494 -1.69 -10.38 -4.07
C PRO A 494 -2.78 -11.27 -3.49
N GLY A 495 -4.04 -10.96 -3.77
CA GLY A 495 -5.20 -11.70 -3.28
C GLY A 495 -5.60 -11.40 -1.83
N ILE A 496 -4.78 -10.67 -1.07
CA ILE A 496 -5.08 -10.30 0.31
C ILE A 496 -5.28 -8.78 0.41
N THR A 497 -4.32 -7.97 -0.04
CA THR A 497 -4.44 -6.50 0.03
C THR A 497 -5.47 -5.94 -0.94
N ASP A 498 -6.02 -6.75 -1.84
CA ASP A 498 -7.06 -6.36 -2.79
C ASP A 498 -8.43 -6.16 -2.11
N TYR A 499 -8.58 -6.65 -0.88
CA TYR A 499 -9.83 -6.66 -0.11
C TYR A 499 -9.69 -5.93 1.22
N LEU A 500 -10.77 -5.27 1.65
CA LEU A 500 -10.85 -4.59 2.95
C LEU A 500 -11.81 -5.32 3.90
N TYR A 501 -13.11 -5.36 3.56
CA TYR A 501 -14.14 -5.95 4.42
C TYR A 501 -14.31 -7.45 4.18
N GLU A 502 -14.08 -7.89 2.95
CA GLU A 502 -14.12 -9.29 2.51
C GLU A 502 -12.82 -10.03 2.85
N ASN A 503 -11.92 -9.37 3.57
CA ASN A 503 -10.62 -9.92 3.92
C ASN A 503 -10.75 -10.98 5.03
N THR A 504 -9.99 -12.05 4.91
CA THR A 504 -9.89 -13.08 5.97
C THR A 504 -9.29 -12.51 7.25
N PHE A 505 -8.41 -11.50 7.16
CA PHE A 505 -7.77 -10.89 8.31
C PHE A 505 -8.56 -9.69 8.82
N CYS A 506 -8.60 -9.53 10.15
CA CYS A 506 -9.30 -8.41 10.79
C CYS A 506 -8.55 -7.07 10.62
N GLY A 507 -7.26 -7.12 10.27
CA GLY A 507 -6.43 -5.94 10.06
C GLY A 507 -5.14 -6.28 9.32
N ILE A 508 -4.83 -5.44 8.33
CA ILE A 508 -3.61 -5.52 7.53
C ILE A 508 -3.02 -4.12 7.44
N LEU A 509 -1.80 -3.98 7.95
CA LEU A 509 -1.05 -2.74 7.85
C LEU A 509 0.41 -3.06 7.56
N MET A 510 0.99 -2.33 6.62
CA MET A 510 2.41 -2.38 6.33
C MET A 510 3.02 -1.02 6.63
N GLN A 511 4.16 -0.99 7.32
CA GLN A 511 4.89 0.23 7.63
C GLN A 511 6.31 0.13 7.07
N ILE A 512 6.79 1.20 6.44
CA ILE A 512 8.12 1.28 5.83
C ILE A 512 8.99 2.19 6.68
N PHE A 513 10.20 1.73 6.98
CA PHE A 513 11.18 2.45 7.77
C PHE A 513 12.54 2.51 7.10
N THR A 514 13.29 3.58 7.36
CA THR A 514 14.73 3.66 7.05
C THR A 514 15.56 2.84 8.05
N SER A 515 16.86 2.71 7.79
CA SER A 515 17.82 2.15 8.75
C SER A 515 17.89 2.95 10.07
N THR A 516 17.61 4.26 10.02
CA THR A 516 17.54 5.16 11.19
C THR A 516 16.22 5.08 11.94
N LYS A 517 15.37 4.09 11.62
CA LYS A 517 14.02 3.87 12.18
C LYS A 517 13.03 5.00 11.88
N GLN A 518 13.34 5.87 10.90
CA GLN A 518 12.41 6.91 10.43
C GLN A 518 11.25 6.26 9.69
N PHE A 519 10.02 6.68 9.98
CA PHE A 519 8.83 6.25 9.27
C PHE A 519 8.74 6.93 7.89
N CYS A 520 8.71 6.14 6.81
CA CYS A 520 8.60 6.64 5.43
C CYS A 520 7.16 6.65 4.92
N GLY A 521 6.34 5.70 5.35
CA GLY A 521 4.98 5.54 4.86
C GLY A 521 4.32 4.26 5.35
N ALA A 522 3.01 4.16 5.13
CA ALA A 522 2.23 2.98 5.44
C ALA A 522 1.30 2.60 4.28
N VAL A 523 1.04 1.31 4.15
CA VAL A 523 0.20 0.72 3.10
C VAL A 523 -0.82 -0.21 3.76
N GLY A 524 -2.07 -0.14 3.30
CA GLY A 524 -3.16 -1.02 3.73
C GLY A 524 -3.85 -1.69 2.55
N ALA A 525 -5.14 -1.97 2.69
CA ALA A 525 -5.96 -2.48 1.59
C ALA A 525 -6.05 -1.48 0.42
N TYR A 526 -6.18 -2.01 -0.80
CA TYR A 526 -6.15 -1.26 -2.06
C TYR A 526 -4.79 -0.55 -2.28
N PRO A 527 -3.70 -1.31 -2.46
CA PRO A 527 -2.33 -0.80 -2.43
C PRO A 527 -2.05 0.28 -3.50
N GLU A 528 -2.78 0.27 -4.62
CA GLU A 528 -2.67 1.31 -5.66
C GLU A 528 -2.97 2.73 -5.16
N LYS A 529 -3.71 2.88 -4.04
CA LYS A 529 -3.97 4.18 -3.42
C LYS A 529 -2.80 4.70 -2.58
N HIS A 530 -1.82 3.84 -2.31
CA HIS A 530 -0.73 4.10 -1.39
C HIS A 530 0.61 4.00 -2.13
N THR A 531 0.96 5.06 -2.86
CA THR A 531 2.27 5.19 -3.48
C THR A 531 3.25 5.84 -2.52
N VAL A 532 4.42 5.23 -2.34
CA VAL A 532 5.47 5.75 -1.44
C VAL A 532 6.72 6.06 -2.27
N LYS A 533 7.19 7.32 -2.20
CA LYS A 533 8.45 7.73 -2.83
C LYS A 533 9.61 7.35 -1.92
N LEU A 534 10.50 6.51 -2.40
CA LEU A 534 11.68 6.07 -1.66
C LEU A 534 12.95 6.56 -2.34
N GLU A 535 13.90 6.99 -1.52
CA GLU A 535 15.21 7.45 -1.98
C GLU A 535 16.21 6.31 -2.09
N LYS A 536 17.33 6.56 -2.78
CA LYS A 536 18.40 5.57 -2.95
C LYS A 536 19.02 5.23 -1.60
N THR A 537 19.19 3.95 -1.33
CA THR A 537 19.95 3.43 -0.17
C THR A 537 21.45 3.36 -0.49
N ALA A 538 22.31 3.84 0.40
CA ALA A 538 23.73 3.47 0.38
C ALA A 538 23.91 1.98 0.73
N ASN A 539 25.04 1.37 0.33
CA ASN A 539 25.30 -0.08 0.37
C ASN A 539 25.16 -0.75 1.76
N SER A 540 24.93 0.02 2.84
CA SER A 540 24.66 -0.47 4.21
C SER A 540 23.27 -0.13 4.78
N ASN A 541 22.47 0.73 4.12
CA ASN A 541 21.22 1.28 4.67
C ASN A 541 19.98 0.72 3.98
N ASN A 542 19.59 -0.53 4.26
CA ASN A 542 18.37 -1.10 3.69
C ASN A 542 17.10 -0.51 4.33
N TYR A 543 16.03 -0.38 3.53
CA TYR A 543 14.69 -0.12 4.07
C TYR A 543 14.15 -1.38 4.73
N ARG A 544 13.43 -1.17 5.83
CA ARG A 544 12.71 -2.21 6.56
C ARG A 544 11.22 -2.04 6.33
N LEU A 545 10.57 -3.03 5.74
CA LEU A 545 9.11 -3.12 5.65
C LEU A 545 8.63 -4.08 6.74
N VAL A 546 7.71 -3.63 7.58
CA VAL A 546 7.06 -4.45 8.61
C VAL A 546 5.60 -4.63 8.24
N VAL A 547 5.15 -5.86 8.09
CA VAL A 547 3.76 -6.22 7.78
C VAL A 547 3.11 -6.83 9.01
N GLN A 548 1.94 -6.32 9.36
CA GLN A 548 1.13 -6.82 10.46
C GLN A 548 -0.16 -7.45 9.93
N LEU A 549 -0.38 -8.72 10.23
CA LEU A 549 -1.63 -9.44 9.97
C LEU A 549 -2.29 -9.83 11.30
N ARG A 550 -3.56 -9.47 11.49
CA ARG A 550 -4.32 -9.75 12.72
C ARG A 550 -5.43 -10.77 12.48
N HIS A 551 -5.53 -11.76 13.36
CA HIS A 551 -6.57 -12.79 13.30
C HIS A 551 -6.79 -13.46 14.66
N PHE A 552 -7.99 -14.00 14.89
CA PHE A 552 -8.34 -14.71 16.14
C PHE A 552 -7.81 -16.15 16.19
N SER A 553 -7.61 -16.78 15.03
CA SER A 553 -7.07 -18.14 14.93
C SER A 553 -5.57 -18.14 14.61
N LEU A 554 -4.79 -18.79 15.48
CA LEU A 554 -3.36 -19.05 15.31
C LEU A 554 -3.06 -19.91 14.07
N SER A 555 -3.85 -20.94 13.82
CA SER A 555 -3.62 -21.87 12.70
C SER A 555 -3.74 -21.21 11.34
N VAL A 556 -4.54 -20.13 11.24
CA VAL A 556 -4.60 -19.30 10.04
C VAL A 556 -3.31 -18.50 9.89
N LEU A 557 -2.86 -17.81 10.94
CA LEU A 557 -1.63 -17.00 10.91
C LEU A 557 -0.39 -17.84 10.57
N GLU A 558 -0.28 -19.05 11.10
CA GLU A 558 0.85 -19.94 10.84
C GLU A 558 1.05 -20.26 9.36
N ARG A 559 -0.03 -20.34 8.58
CA ARG A 559 0.03 -20.60 7.13
C ARG A 559 0.63 -19.45 6.33
N PHE A 560 0.74 -18.26 6.90
CA PHE A 560 1.22 -17.05 6.22
C PHE A 560 2.59 -16.56 6.71
N LYS A 561 3.33 -17.37 7.49
CA LYS A 561 4.68 -17.01 7.96
C LYS A 561 5.67 -16.74 6.81
N ASP A 562 5.52 -17.45 5.69
CA ASP A 562 6.44 -17.36 4.55
C ASP A 562 5.91 -16.52 3.38
N ILE A 563 4.89 -15.68 3.63
CA ILE A 563 4.20 -14.96 2.56
C ILE A 563 5.09 -13.95 1.85
N HIS A 564 5.02 -13.91 0.52
CA HIS A 564 5.76 -12.93 -0.29
C HIS A 564 5.04 -11.60 -0.35
N VAL A 565 5.80 -10.52 -0.24
CA VAL A 565 5.35 -9.16 -0.60
C VAL A 565 5.90 -8.81 -1.97
N ILE A 566 5.04 -8.28 -2.84
CA ILE A 566 5.47 -7.73 -4.13
C ILE A 566 5.75 -6.23 -3.97
N ALA A 567 7.01 -5.85 -4.18
CA ALA A 567 7.40 -4.45 -4.32
C ALA A 567 7.35 -4.07 -5.81
N LYS A 568 6.35 -3.25 -6.18
CA LYS A 568 6.20 -2.66 -7.51
C LYS A 568 6.90 -1.31 -7.57
N GLN A 569 8.05 -1.26 -8.24
CA GLN A 569 8.82 -0.04 -8.48
C GLN A 569 8.43 0.58 -9.82
N ARG A 570 8.06 1.86 -9.83
CA ARG A 570 7.80 2.60 -11.07
C ARG A 570 9.10 2.90 -11.83
N LEU A 571 9.10 2.62 -13.13
CA LEU A 571 10.20 2.98 -14.03
C LEU A 571 10.21 4.50 -14.30
N SER A 572 11.41 5.10 -14.37
CA SER A 572 11.56 6.52 -14.73
C SER A 572 11.13 6.80 -16.17
N SER A 573 11.43 5.87 -17.07
CA SER A 573 11.02 5.87 -18.47
C SER A 573 10.36 4.54 -18.78
N PRO A 574 9.12 4.51 -19.31
CA PRO A 574 8.46 3.26 -19.67
C PRO A 574 9.23 2.55 -20.79
N ILE A 575 9.25 1.22 -20.75
CA ILE A 575 9.85 0.40 -21.80
C ILE A 575 8.75 0.08 -22.81
N SER A 576 8.79 0.71 -23.99
CA SER A 576 7.83 0.47 -25.07
C SER A 576 8.42 -0.40 -26.18
N MET A 577 7.56 -1.23 -26.77
CA MET A 577 7.85 -2.02 -27.96
C MET A 577 6.80 -1.72 -29.02
N ASP A 578 7.22 -0.92 -30.00
CA ASP A 578 6.33 -0.42 -31.07
C ASP A 578 6.46 -1.25 -32.36
N SER A 579 7.49 -2.09 -32.46
CA SER A 579 7.76 -2.93 -33.64
C SER A 579 7.21 -4.34 -33.43
N ALA A 580 5.97 -4.57 -33.85
CA ALA A 580 5.40 -5.90 -33.98
C ALA A 580 5.40 -6.33 -35.46
N TYR A 581 5.45 -7.64 -35.69
CA TYR A 581 5.62 -8.25 -37.02
C TYR A 581 4.55 -9.30 -37.30
N PHE A 582 4.25 -9.54 -38.58
CA PHE A 582 3.31 -10.58 -39.00
C PHE A 582 3.93 -11.99 -39.01
N SER A 583 5.26 -12.10 -38.92
CA SER A 583 5.98 -13.37 -38.95
C SER A 583 7.00 -13.46 -37.81
N ILE A 584 7.29 -14.69 -37.39
CA ILE A 584 8.36 -14.98 -36.44
C ILE A 584 9.73 -14.56 -37.01
N PHE A 585 9.96 -14.80 -38.31
CA PHE A 585 11.19 -14.40 -38.99
C PHE A 585 11.45 -12.90 -38.79
N GLY A 586 10.47 -12.05 -39.07
CA GLY A 586 10.68 -10.61 -38.94
C GLY A 586 10.80 -10.11 -37.51
N ALA A 587 10.17 -10.79 -36.54
CA ALA A 587 10.38 -10.49 -35.12
C ALA A 587 11.80 -10.87 -34.66
N THR A 588 12.37 -11.95 -35.17
CA THR A 588 13.72 -12.41 -34.79
C THR A 588 14.83 -11.66 -35.53
N THR A 589 14.68 -11.40 -36.84
CA THR A 589 15.72 -10.73 -37.66
C THR A 589 15.58 -9.21 -37.69
N GLY A 590 14.41 -8.69 -37.35
CA GLY A 590 14.06 -7.27 -37.53
C GLY A 590 13.68 -6.90 -38.97
N GLU A 591 13.76 -7.85 -39.91
CA GLU A 591 13.52 -7.65 -41.34
C GLU A 591 12.10 -8.04 -41.75
N GLY A 592 11.45 -7.24 -42.60
CA GLY A 592 10.12 -7.53 -43.14
C GLY A 592 9.03 -6.57 -42.67
N PRO A 593 7.76 -6.82 -43.06
CA PRO A 593 6.67 -5.88 -42.86
C PRO A 593 6.25 -5.79 -41.39
N LYS A 594 6.41 -4.58 -40.82
CA LYS A 594 5.90 -4.22 -39.50
C LYS A 594 4.38 -4.07 -39.53
N THR A 595 3.72 -4.28 -38.39
CA THR A 595 2.26 -4.15 -38.24
C THR A 595 1.83 -2.68 -38.19
N ASN A 596 1.83 -1.98 -39.33
CA ASN A 596 1.36 -0.59 -39.44
C ASN A 596 -0.17 -0.50 -39.61
N GLY A 597 -0.91 -1.03 -38.64
CA GLY A 597 -2.36 -1.16 -38.69
C GLY A 597 -2.82 -2.48 -39.29
N ILE A 598 -3.54 -3.26 -38.51
CA ILE A 598 -4.04 -4.58 -38.87
C ILE A 598 -5.56 -4.45 -39.03
N GLY A 599 -6.04 -4.47 -40.27
CA GLY A 599 -7.48 -4.51 -40.55
C GLY A 599 -8.04 -5.90 -40.20
N MET A 600 -9.00 -5.94 -39.28
CA MET A 600 -9.61 -7.16 -38.76
C MET A 600 -11.10 -7.17 -39.06
N ARG A 601 -11.58 -8.15 -39.83
CA ARG A 601 -13.02 -8.39 -40.07
C ARG A 601 -13.66 -9.15 -38.89
N PRO A 602 -15.00 -9.10 -38.74
CA PRO A 602 -15.70 -9.94 -37.78
C PRO A 602 -15.36 -11.43 -37.96
N GLY A 603 -15.07 -12.13 -36.87
CA GLY A 603 -14.68 -13.54 -36.86
C GLY A 603 -13.20 -13.80 -37.18
N GLN A 604 -12.44 -12.79 -37.62
CA GLN A 604 -11.04 -12.97 -37.99
C GLN A 604 -10.14 -13.08 -36.75
N SER A 605 -9.11 -13.92 -36.85
CA SER A 605 -8.00 -13.99 -35.91
C SER A 605 -6.68 -13.67 -36.62
N CYS A 606 -5.79 -12.94 -35.97
CA CYS A 606 -4.48 -12.58 -36.52
C CYS A 606 -3.39 -12.84 -35.47
N ALA A 607 -2.31 -13.50 -35.90
CA ALA A 607 -1.10 -13.68 -35.10
C ALA A 607 -0.15 -12.51 -35.32
N VAL A 608 0.36 -11.94 -34.23
CA VAL A 608 1.39 -10.90 -34.26
C VAL A 608 2.55 -11.34 -33.37
N TYR A 609 3.77 -11.05 -33.81
CA TYR A 609 4.98 -11.43 -33.13
C TYR A 609 5.71 -10.19 -32.62
N PHE A 610 6.00 -10.17 -31.32
CA PHE A 610 6.83 -9.13 -30.69
C PHE A 610 8.25 -9.66 -30.50
N PRO A 611 9.31 -8.89 -30.84
CA PRO A 611 10.69 -9.31 -30.60
C PRO A 611 11.00 -9.41 -29.10
N GLN A 612 12.08 -10.07 -28.71
CA GLN A 612 12.62 -9.97 -27.36
C GLN A 612 12.97 -8.51 -27.01
N ILE A 613 12.85 -8.11 -25.75
CA ILE A 613 13.35 -6.79 -25.30
C ILE A 613 14.87 -6.83 -25.28
N PRO A 614 15.56 -5.96 -26.05
CA PRO A 614 17.02 -5.92 -26.04
C PRO A 614 17.57 -5.50 -24.66
N GLU A 615 18.65 -6.12 -24.22
CA GLU A 615 19.21 -5.89 -22.87
C GLU A 615 19.63 -4.44 -22.63
N ASN A 616 20.03 -3.72 -23.68
CA ASN A 616 20.39 -2.30 -23.60
C ASN A 616 19.21 -1.38 -23.22
N LYS A 617 17.97 -1.82 -23.41
CA LYS A 617 16.76 -1.09 -22.97
C LYS A 617 16.47 -1.30 -21.49
N PHE A 618 17.04 -2.32 -20.86
CA PHE A 618 16.88 -2.52 -19.43
C PHE A 618 17.71 -1.49 -18.64
N PRO A 619 17.16 -0.90 -17.56
CA PRO A 619 17.93 -0.01 -16.72
C PRO A 619 19.09 -0.78 -16.05
N LYS A 620 20.33 -0.41 -16.40
CA LYS A 620 21.57 -1.04 -15.89
C LYS A 620 21.55 -1.20 -14.36
N GLY A 621 21.76 -2.42 -13.88
CA GLY A 621 21.87 -2.77 -12.45
C GLY A 621 20.59 -2.65 -11.61
N LEU A 622 19.43 -2.37 -12.23
CA LEU A 622 18.15 -2.24 -11.52
C LEU A 622 17.39 -3.57 -11.43
N ILE A 623 17.39 -4.30 -12.54
CA ILE A 623 16.71 -5.58 -12.72
C ILE A 623 17.59 -6.70 -12.16
N LYS A 624 16.98 -7.62 -11.41
CA LYS A 624 17.60 -8.82 -10.86
C LYS A 624 16.90 -10.08 -11.38
N SER A 625 17.58 -11.22 -11.31
CA SER A 625 16.99 -12.53 -11.60
C SER A 625 15.73 -12.77 -10.75
N GLY A 626 14.65 -13.22 -11.37
CA GLY A 626 13.36 -13.45 -10.73
C GLY A 626 12.43 -12.22 -10.64
N ASP A 627 12.89 -11.04 -11.06
CA ASP A 627 12.00 -9.89 -11.25
C ASP A 627 11.11 -10.08 -12.51
N TYR A 628 9.98 -9.40 -12.55
CA TYR A 628 9.16 -9.30 -13.76
C TYR A 628 8.71 -7.87 -14.01
N LEU A 629 8.56 -7.50 -15.29
CA LEU A 629 7.99 -6.22 -15.67
C LEU A 629 6.47 -6.34 -15.74
N SER A 630 5.77 -5.37 -15.19
CA SER A 630 4.32 -5.21 -15.33
C SER A 630 4.01 -4.05 -16.27
N GLY A 631 3.19 -4.35 -17.26
CA GLY A 631 2.84 -3.44 -18.34
C GLY A 631 1.46 -3.70 -18.89
N VAL A 632 1.20 -3.07 -20.03
CA VAL A 632 -0.07 -3.16 -20.75
C VAL A 632 0.18 -3.26 -22.25
N ILE A 633 -0.75 -3.88 -22.96
CA ILE A 633 -0.87 -3.81 -24.41
C ILE A 633 -2.07 -2.93 -24.78
N SER A 634 -1.85 -1.97 -25.68
CA SER A 634 -2.90 -1.16 -26.30
C SER A 634 -3.10 -1.62 -27.74
N LEU A 635 -4.34 -1.63 -28.23
CA LEU A 635 -4.67 -2.11 -29.58
C LEU A 635 -5.18 -1.03 -30.53
N ALA A 636 -5.54 0.15 -30.04
CA ALA A 636 -6.22 1.13 -30.88
C ALA A 636 -5.27 1.88 -31.82
N LYS A 637 -5.57 1.90 -33.13
CA LYS A 637 -4.91 2.77 -34.12
C LYS A 637 -5.55 4.16 -34.14
N SER A 638 -5.62 4.84 -32.99
CA SER A 638 -6.24 6.17 -32.92
C SER A 638 -5.30 7.20 -32.29
N ASN A 639 -5.27 8.41 -32.85
CA ASN A 639 -4.65 9.58 -32.22
C ASN A 639 -5.39 10.03 -30.94
N ASN A 640 -6.53 9.41 -30.63
CA ASN A 640 -7.31 9.70 -29.45
C ASN A 640 -6.66 9.06 -28.22
N GLU A 641 -5.83 9.83 -27.51
CA GLU A 641 -5.13 9.39 -26.30
C GLU A 641 -6.06 8.77 -25.26
N ASN A 642 -7.32 9.23 -25.20
CA ASN A 642 -8.31 8.73 -24.26
C ASN A 642 -8.64 7.25 -24.52
N LEU A 643 -8.69 6.82 -25.77
CA LEU A 643 -8.91 5.41 -26.12
C LEU A 643 -7.70 4.56 -25.76
N LEU A 644 -6.49 5.02 -26.10
CA LEU A 644 -5.23 4.35 -25.79
C LEU A 644 -5.01 4.18 -24.27
N ARG A 645 -5.44 5.15 -23.47
CA ARG A 645 -5.37 5.10 -22.01
C ARG A 645 -6.47 4.25 -21.38
N SER A 646 -7.65 4.21 -21.99
CA SER A 646 -8.81 3.52 -21.44
C SER A 646 -8.85 2.03 -21.78
N VAL A 647 -8.41 1.62 -22.98
CA VAL A 647 -8.50 0.23 -23.45
C VAL A 647 -7.13 -0.42 -23.45
N GLN A 648 -6.79 -1.04 -22.31
CA GLN A 648 -5.49 -1.64 -22.05
C GLN A 648 -5.66 -3.06 -21.48
N PHE A 649 -4.83 -4.00 -21.93
CA PHE A 649 -4.81 -5.37 -21.40
C PHE A 649 -3.51 -5.63 -20.64
N PRO A 650 -3.55 -6.29 -19.48
CA PRO A 650 -2.37 -6.47 -18.63
C PRO A 650 -1.37 -7.44 -19.27
N VAL A 651 -0.08 -7.11 -19.12
CA VAL A 651 1.05 -7.91 -19.59
C VAL A 651 2.09 -8.06 -18.48
N ARG A 652 2.63 -9.27 -18.33
CA ARG A 652 3.77 -9.58 -17.46
C ARG A 652 4.92 -10.11 -18.31
N TYR A 653 6.11 -9.56 -18.11
CA TYR A 653 7.33 -10.00 -18.77
C TYR A 653 8.30 -10.52 -17.72
N PHE A 654 8.45 -11.84 -17.63
CA PHE A 654 9.31 -12.51 -16.67
C PHE A 654 10.74 -12.53 -17.16
N ILE A 655 11.67 -12.20 -16.25
CA ILE A 655 13.08 -12.11 -16.57
C ILE A 655 13.76 -13.38 -16.09
N ALA A 656 14.28 -14.14 -17.05
CA ALA A 656 15.07 -15.33 -16.80
C ALA A 656 16.37 -14.99 -16.06
N GLU A 657 17.05 -16.01 -15.57
CA GLU A 657 18.27 -15.84 -14.80
C GLU A 657 19.33 -15.10 -15.64
N LEU A 658 19.72 -13.91 -15.19
CA LEU A 658 20.82 -13.17 -15.78
C LEU A 658 22.10 -13.86 -15.34
N GLU A 659 22.88 -14.41 -16.28
CA GLU A 659 24.19 -14.96 -15.97
C GLU A 659 25.03 -13.87 -15.28
N LYS A 660 25.51 -14.18 -14.07
CA LYS A 660 26.51 -13.33 -13.44
C LYS A 660 27.74 -13.40 -14.32
N GLN A 661 28.13 -12.28 -14.93
CA GLN A 661 29.51 -12.15 -15.41
C GLN A 661 30.42 -12.46 -14.22
N GLN A 662 31.12 -13.59 -14.29
CA GLN A 662 32.06 -14.02 -13.26
C GLN A 662 33.20 -13.01 -13.17
N ASN A 663 33.06 -12.03 -12.28
CA ASN A 663 34.21 -11.42 -11.64
C ASN A 663 34.45 -12.22 -10.36
N GLY A 664 35.59 -12.91 -10.33
CA GLY A 664 35.90 -13.95 -9.36
C GLY A 664 35.63 -13.58 -7.90
N GLY A 665 35.03 -14.52 -7.17
CA GLY A 665 35.01 -14.52 -5.71
C GLY A 665 33.63 -14.70 -5.07
N LYS A 666 33.37 -15.93 -4.62
CA LYS A 666 32.34 -16.39 -3.66
C LYS A 666 30.88 -16.38 -4.13
N GLU A 667 30.45 -17.54 -4.63
CA GLU A 667 29.05 -17.92 -4.74
C GLU A 667 28.53 -18.51 -3.42
N THR A 668 27.48 -17.91 -2.87
CA THR A 668 26.55 -18.57 -1.96
C THR A 668 25.45 -19.21 -2.81
N SER A 669 25.34 -20.53 -2.67
CA SER A 669 24.46 -21.44 -3.42
C SER A 669 22.98 -21.10 -3.24
N ALA A 670 22.26 -20.99 -4.36
CA ALA A 670 20.81 -20.97 -4.39
C ALA A 670 20.24 -22.38 -4.21
N VAL A 671 19.17 -22.46 -3.44
CA VAL A 671 18.45 -23.66 -3.03
C VAL A 671 17.67 -24.25 -4.20
N LEU A 672 18.01 -25.48 -4.60
CA LEU A 672 17.12 -26.44 -5.26
C LEU A 672 17.02 -27.67 -4.36
N CYS A 673 15.83 -27.91 -3.83
CA CYS A 673 15.50 -29.08 -3.02
C CYS A 673 15.41 -30.32 -3.93
N THR A 674 16.26 -31.32 -3.74
CA THR A 674 15.90 -32.66 -3.22
C THR A 674 17.16 -33.50 -3.07
N SER A 675 17.29 -34.08 -1.89
CA SER A 675 18.42 -34.81 -1.35
C SER A 675 18.64 -36.18 -1.97
N VAL A 676 19.87 -36.44 -2.43
CA VAL A 676 20.62 -37.64 -2.02
C VAL A 676 22.05 -37.18 -1.74
N ASN A 677 22.40 -37.10 -0.44
CA ASN A 677 23.76 -36.87 0.01
C ASN A 677 24.60 -38.11 -0.31
N VAL A 678 25.34 -38.07 -1.42
CA VAL A 678 26.54 -38.89 -1.57
C VAL A 678 27.71 -38.04 -1.10
N THR A 679 28.22 -38.39 0.09
CA THR A 679 29.48 -37.90 0.64
C THR A 679 30.60 -38.14 -0.37
N LYS A 680 31.04 -37.09 -1.08
CA LYS A 680 32.33 -37.07 -1.76
C LYS A 680 33.34 -36.29 -0.92
N GLY A 681 34.46 -36.97 -0.67
CA GLY A 681 35.51 -36.56 0.23
C GLY A 681 36.11 -35.20 -0.09
N LYS A 682 36.58 -34.54 0.99
CA LYS A 682 37.49 -33.41 0.89
C LYS A 682 38.81 -33.93 0.30
N GLU A 683 39.08 -33.60 -0.96
CA GLU A 683 40.45 -33.56 -1.43
C GLU A 683 41.10 -32.31 -0.81
N GLU A 684 42.05 -32.54 0.10
CA GLU A 684 42.93 -31.49 0.61
C GLU A 684 43.79 -30.98 -0.55
N LYS A 685 43.52 -29.75 -1.01
CA LYS A 685 44.48 -29.04 -1.86
C LYS A 685 45.75 -28.79 -1.04
N GLN A 686 46.83 -29.52 -1.33
CA GLN A 686 48.16 -29.20 -0.82
C GLN A 686 48.56 -27.81 -1.33
N PHE A 687 48.55 -26.82 -0.44
CA PHE A 687 49.17 -25.52 -0.69
C PHE A 687 50.68 -25.67 -0.54
N GLY A 688 51.46 -25.13 -1.47
CA GLY A 688 52.90 -25.04 -1.31
C GLY A 688 53.26 -24.19 -0.08
N GLU A 689 54.37 -24.50 0.59
CA GLU A 689 54.80 -23.82 1.83
C GLU A 689 54.85 -22.28 1.69
N VAL A 690 55.21 -21.78 0.50
CA VAL A 690 55.24 -20.36 0.16
C VAL A 690 53.84 -19.74 0.14
N GLN A 691 52.86 -20.40 -0.49
CA GLN A 691 51.46 -19.91 -0.53
C GLN A 691 50.81 -19.93 0.84
N TYR A 692 51.16 -20.90 1.69
CA TYR A 692 50.69 -20.95 3.07
C TYR A 692 51.24 -19.76 3.89
N ARG A 693 52.52 -19.43 3.74
CA ARG A 693 53.13 -18.27 4.42
C ARG A 693 52.53 -16.94 3.95
N GLU A 694 52.27 -16.77 2.65
CA GLU A 694 51.60 -15.58 2.11
C GLU A 694 50.17 -15.42 2.63
N MET A 695 49.39 -16.51 2.69
CA MET A 695 48.05 -16.48 3.27
C MET A 695 48.06 -16.20 4.78
N LEU A 696 49.05 -16.72 5.50
CA LEU A 696 49.24 -16.46 6.94
C LEU A 696 49.52 -14.97 7.18
N LEU A 697 50.45 -14.39 6.40
CA LEU A 697 50.78 -12.97 6.44
C LEU A 697 49.55 -12.10 6.14
N GLU A 698 48.80 -12.41 5.09
CA GLU A 698 47.57 -11.68 4.75
C GLU A 698 46.54 -11.75 5.88
N LYS A 699 46.40 -12.91 6.53
CA LYS A 699 45.53 -13.08 7.69
C LYS A 699 46.00 -12.27 8.91
N GLN A 700 47.30 -12.26 9.18
CA GLN A 700 47.89 -11.47 10.28
C GLN A 700 47.70 -9.97 10.05
N ILE A 701 47.88 -9.48 8.81
CA ILE A 701 47.62 -8.09 8.41
C ILE A 701 46.13 -7.75 8.57
N GLN A 702 45.21 -8.65 8.22
CA GLN A 702 43.77 -8.47 8.42
C GLN A 702 43.35 -8.47 9.90
N LEU A 703 44.09 -9.16 10.76
CA LEU A 703 43.86 -9.23 12.21
C LEU A 703 44.38 -7.98 12.94
N LEU A 704 45.49 -7.40 12.47
CA LEU A 704 46.17 -6.27 13.11
C LEU A 704 45.24 -5.11 13.54
N PRO A 705 44.27 -4.64 12.71
CA PRO A 705 43.36 -3.55 13.09
C PRO A 705 42.25 -3.97 14.08
N LYS A 706 42.06 -5.28 14.31
CA LYS A 706 40.98 -5.83 15.15
C LYS A 706 41.42 -6.18 16.58
N ILE A 707 42.72 -6.10 16.86
CA ILE A 707 43.27 -6.41 18.17
C ILE A 707 43.00 -5.24 19.12
N VAL A 708 42.32 -5.52 20.24
CA VAL A 708 41.94 -4.52 21.25
C VAL A 708 43.13 -4.12 22.14
N ASP A 709 44.07 -5.04 22.39
CA ASP A 709 45.27 -4.79 23.19
C ASP A 709 46.35 -4.08 22.34
N GLU A 710 46.63 -2.81 22.69
CA GLU A 710 47.60 -1.97 21.99
C GLU A 710 49.02 -2.54 22.04
N SER A 711 49.42 -3.15 23.16
CA SER A 711 50.77 -3.66 23.36
C SER A 711 51.05 -4.89 22.49
N LEU A 712 50.06 -5.78 22.43
CA LEU A 712 50.11 -6.99 21.61
C LEU A 712 50.09 -6.64 20.12
N ALA A 713 49.27 -5.68 19.70
CA ALA A 713 49.24 -5.22 18.32
C ALA A 713 50.52 -4.48 17.89
N ASP A 714 51.15 -3.70 18.78
CA ASP A 714 52.46 -3.07 18.52
C ASP A 714 53.58 -4.11 18.42
N SER A 715 53.56 -5.15 19.27
CA SER A 715 54.53 -6.26 19.20
C SER A 715 54.40 -7.06 17.90
N LEU A 716 53.18 -7.37 17.49
CA LEU A 716 52.90 -8.08 16.24
C LEU A 716 53.31 -7.25 15.02
N PHE A 717 53.02 -5.95 15.01
CA PHE A 717 53.48 -5.06 13.94
C PHE A 717 55.01 -5.01 13.86
N ARG A 718 55.70 -4.91 15.01
CA ARG A 718 57.18 -4.92 15.03
C ARG A 718 57.74 -6.24 14.49
N ALA A 719 57.19 -7.38 14.91
CA ALA A 719 57.61 -8.69 14.41
C ALA A 719 57.43 -8.81 12.88
N LEU A 720 56.27 -8.41 12.36
CA LEU A 720 55.98 -8.46 10.92
C LEU A 720 56.78 -7.44 10.10
N THR A 721 57.13 -6.30 10.69
CA THR A 721 57.96 -5.26 10.04
C THR A 721 59.42 -5.70 9.91
N VAL A 722 59.92 -6.50 10.86
CA VAL A 722 61.26 -7.10 10.77
C VAL A 722 61.33 -8.11 9.64
N GLU A 723 60.29 -8.93 9.46
CA GLU A 723 60.24 -9.94 8.39
C GLU A 723 59.90 -9.33 7.01
N HIS A 724 59.08 -8.28 6.98
CA HIS A 724 58.58 -7.66 5.74
C HIS A 724 58.58 -6.12 5.81
N PRO A 725 59.76 -5.48 5.72
CA PRO A 725 59.92 -4.04 5.96
C PRO A 725 59.20 -3.16 4.95
N ASP A 726 59.09 -3.56 3.67
CA ASP A 726 58.48 -2.76 2.59
C ASP A 726 57.04 -3.17 2.23
N ASN A 727 56.36 -3.92 3.11
CA ASN A 727 55.00 -4.41 2.84
C ASN A 727 53.94 -3.30 3.02
N LEU A 728 53.51 -2.71 1.89
CA LEU A 728 52.50 -1.63 1.87
C LEU A 728 51.17 -1.98 2.58
N PRO A 729 50.58 -3.18 2.39
CA PRO A 729 49.38 -3.60 3.13
C PRO A 729 49.55 -3.59 4.66
N LEU A 730 50.70 -4.07 5.17
CA LEU A 730 51.02 -4.09 6.60
C LEU A 730 51.10 -2.66 7.18
N MET A 731 51.85 -1.77 6.52
CA MET A 731 51.97 -0.38 6.93
C MET A 731 50.60 0.33 6.91
N THR A 732 49.81 0.11 5.87
CA THR A 732 48.47 0.72 5.73
C THR A 732 47.50 0.22 6.82
N ALA A 733 47.56 -1.06 7.18
CA ALA A 733 46.75 -1.63 8.27
C ALA A 733 47.12 -1.03 9.63
N HIS A 734 48.42 -0.83 9.90
CA HIS A 734 48.88 -0.18 11.12
C HIS A 734 48.53 1.30 11.18
N LEU A 735 48.65 2.01 10.05
CA LEU A 735 48.25 3.41 9.93
C LEU A 735 46.76 3.61 10.23
N LYS A 736 45.89 2.74 9.70
CA LYS A 736 44.44 2.74 10.00
C LYS A 736 44.16 2.50 11.47
N ARG A 737 44.92 1.63 12.13
CA ARG A 737 44.79 1.34 13.57
C ARG A 737 45.17 2.55 14.42
N LEU A 738 46.32 3.18 14.14
CA LEU A 738 46.76 4.39 14.84
C LEU A 738 45.77 5.55 14.69
N ALA A 739 45.15 5.68 13.51
CA ALA A 739 44.13 6.68 13.24
C ALA A 739 42.74 6.34 13.85
N GLY A 740 42.48 5.07 14.18
CA GLY A 740 41.20 4.58 14.72
C GLY A 740 41.14 4.48 16.25
N THR A 741 42.18 4.94 16.97
CA THR A 741 42.25 4.81 18.43
C THR A 741 41.44 5.93 19.12
N ASN A 742 40.40 5.57 19.89
CA ASN A 742 39.44 6.51 20.50
C ASN A 742 39.94 7.24 21.77
N ASN A 743 41.17 6.97 22.22
CA ASN A 743 41.72 7.57 23.44
C ASN A 743 42.42 8.91 23.14
N LYS A 744 41.90 10.03 23.68
CA LYS A 744 42.33 11.42 23.37
C LYS A 744 43.81 11.68 23.66
N ASP A 745 44.36 11.06 24.71
CA ASP A 745 45.76 11.20 25.09
C ASP A 745 46.68 10.41 24.17
N ALA A 746 46.22 9.24 23.71
CA ALA A 746 46.91 8.47 22.68
C ALA A 746 46.85 9.16 21.30
N THR A 747 45.76 9.86 20.97
CA THR A 747 45.61 10.56 19.68
C THR A 747 46.67 11.64 19.50
N ARG A 748 47.03 12.39 20.56
CA ARG A 748 48.11 13.39 20.53
C ARG A 748 49.49 12.76 20.33
N SER A 749 49.79 11.69 21.05
CA SER A 749 51.06 10.94 20.89
C SER A 749 51.15 10.21 19.54
N ASN A 750 50.02 9.88 18.92
CA ASN A 750 49.98 9.17 17.65
C ASN A 750 50.11 10.09 16.42
N VAL A 751 49.95 11.41 16.56
CA VAL A 751 50.08 12.34 15.43
C VAL A 751 51.47 12.22 14.78
N SER A 752 52.54 12.28 15.57
CA SER A 752 53.92 12.13 15.06
C SER A 752 54.13 10.77 14.40
N ARG A 753 53.66 9.68 15.03
CA ARG A 753 53.74 8.31 14.48
C ARG A 753 52.98 8.16 13.16
N ILE A 754 51.81 8.79 13.03
CA ILE A 754 51.00 8.80 11.80
C ILE A 754 51.73 9.56 10.70
N LEU A 755 52.33 10.72 11.01
CA LEU A 755 53.09 11.51 10.04
C LEU A 755 54.31 10.74 9.53
N GLU A 756 55.12 10.19 10.42
CA GLU A 756 56.31 9.40 10.08
C GLU A 756 55.98 8.15 9.26
N LEU A 757 54.94 7.40 9.65
CA LEU A 757 54.53 6.20 8.93
C LEU A 757 53.94 6.56 7.55
N SER A 758 53.22 7.68 7.45
CA SER A 758 52.71 8.17 6.17
C SER A 758 53.85 8.55 5.23
N ASP A 759 54.90 9.21 5.72
CA ASP A 759 56.06 9.58 4.90
C ASP A 759 56.81 8.32 4.41
N LYS A 760 57.00 7.32 5.29
CA LYS A 760 57.55 6.00 4.88
C LYS A 760 56.70 5.29 3.82
N ILE A 761 55.37 5.31 3.95
CA ILE A 761 54.47 4.72 2.94
C ILE A 761 54.61 5.45 1.59
N LEU A 762 54.74 6.78 1.59
CA LEU A 762 54.89 7.56 0.37
C LEU A 762 56.23 7.29 -0.32
N ASP A 763 57.30 7.10 0.45
CA ASP A 763 58.63 6.75 -0.08
C ASP A 763 58.61 5.35 -0.71
N VAL A 764 58.06 4.35 -0.02
CA VAL A 764 57.98 2.95 -0.51
C VAL A 764 57.01 2.82 -1.69
N ALA A 765 55.89 3.55 -1.68
CA ALA A 765 54.90 3.51 -2.76
C ALA A 765 55.37 4.26 -4.03
N LYS A 766 56.45 5.04 -3.94
CA LYS A 766 57.08 5.81 -5.03
C LYS A 766 56.08 6.65 -5.81
N VAL A 767 55.68 7.76 -5.19
CA VAL A 767 54.65 8.69 -5.68
C VAL A 767 54.85 9.12 -7.15
N GLU A 768 56.08 9.42 -7.55
CA GLU A 768 56.40 9.90 -8.90
C GLU A 768 56.18 8.84 -9.99
N GLU A 769 56.54 7.58 -9.73
CA GLU A 769 56.33 6.46 -10.66
C GLU A 769 54.84 6.26 -10.95
N VAL A 770 54.00 6.33 -9.91
CA VAL A 770 52.54 6.19 -10.04
C VAL A 770 51.94 7.36 -10.83
N GLN A 771 52.40 8.60 -10.58
CA GLN A 771 51.94 9.78 -11.31
C GLN A 771 52.32 9.73 -12.79
N GLN A 772 53.55 9.34 -13.11
CA GLN A 772 54.02 9.19 -14.48
C GLN A 772 53.21 8.13 -15.23
N PHE A 773 52.96 6.98 -14.59
CA PHE A 773 52.16 5.89 -15.17
C PHE A 773 50.74 6.32 -15.55
N PHE A 774 50.02 7.01 -14.65
CA PHE A 774 48.67 7.50 -14.94
C PHE A 774 48.65 8.77 -15.83
N GLY A 775 49.78 9.45 -15.98
CA GLY A 775 49.95 10.61 -16.87
C GLY A 775 50.24 10.24 -18.33
N THR A 776 50.82 9.06 -18.58
CA THR A 776 51.06 8.52 -19.92
C THR A 776 49.82 7.79 -20.47
N ARG A 777 49.50 8.05 -21.73
CA ARG A 777 48.37 7.42 -22.44
C ARG A 777 48.85 6.08 -23.04
N THR A 778 48.84 5.01 -22.25
CA THR A 778 49.22 3.66 -22.70
C THR A 778 48.03 2.89 -23.27
N ASP A 779 48.16 2.34 -24.48
CA ASP A 779 47.29 1.29 -25.04
C ASP A 779 47.71 -0.05 -24.42
N ILE A 780 46.85 -0.64 -23.57
CA ILE A 780 47.21 -1.69 -22.60
C ILE A 780 47.03 -3.09 -23.22
N ALA A 781 48.12 -3.87 -23.31
CA ALA A 781 48.11 -5.32 -23.62
C ALA A 781 47.88 -6.17 -22.34
N GLU A 782 47.73 -7.50 -22.44
CA GLU A 782 47.46 -8.38 -21.28
C GLU A 782 48.53 -8.31 -20.17
N LEU A 783 49.81 -8.14 -20.52
CA LEU A 783 50.91 -7.99 -19.55
C LEU A 783 50.81 -6.66 -18.77
N ASP A 784 50.21 -5.64 -19.36
CA ASP A 784 50.00 -4.32 -18.76
C ASP A 784 48.85 -4.32 -17.73
N LEU A 785 47.96 -5.34 -17.73
CA LEU A 785 46.86 -5.44 -16.76
C LEU A 785 47.35 -5.73 -15.34
N LEU A 786 48.39 -6.56 -15.20
CA LEU A 786 49.00 -6.85 -13.90
C LEU A 786 49.71 -5.62 -13.33
N ILE A 787 50.51 -4.95 -14.16
CA ILE A 787 51.20 -3.70 -13.80
C ILE A 787 50.17 -2.62 -13.44
N LYS A 788 49.09 -2.48 -14.24
CA LYS A 788 48.00 -1.57 -13.93
C LYS A 788 47.32 -1.92 -12.60
N SER A 789 47.09 -3.20 -12.32
CA SER A 789 46.50 -3.63 -11.04
C SER A 789 47.40 -3.28 -9.85
N GLU A 790 48.72 -3.40 -10.01
CA GLU A 790 49.69 -3.01 -9.00
C GLU A 790 49.73 -1.48 -8.81
N MET A 791 49.78 -0.71 -9.90
CA MET A 791 49.78 0.75 -9.85
C MET A 791 48.48 1.32 -9.28
N VAL A 792 47.33 0.68 -9.52
CA VAL A 792 46.06 1.00 -8.86
C VAL A 792 46.13 0.74 -7.36
N LYS A 793 46.68 -0.41 -6.92
CA LYS A 793 46.87 -0.70 -5.49
C LYS A 793 47.79 0.32 -4.81
N ARG A 794 48.93 0.67 -5.44
CA ARG A 794 49.85 1.71 -4.92
C ARG A 794 49.15 3.07 -4.82
N LYS A 795 48.37 3.44 -5.84
CA LYS A 795 47.56 4.67 -5.84
C LYS A 795 46.54 4.70 -4.69
N GLU A 796 45.83 3.60 -4.44
CA GLU A 796 44.87 3.51 -3.32
C GLU A 796 45.56 3.67 -1.96
N VAL A 797 46.74 3.06 -1.79
CA VAL A 797 47.56 3.20 -0.57
C VAL A 797 48.02 4.65 -0.38
N ILE A 798 48.49 5.32 -1.43
CA ILE A 798 48.89 6.74 -1.39
C ILE A 798 47.70 7.63 -0.98
N ILE A 799 46.52 7.44 -1.59
CA ILE A 799 45.31 8.20 -1.26
C ILE A 799 44.92 7.98 0.20
N GLU A 800 44.97 6.75 0.70
CA GLU A 800 44.64 6.42 2.08
C GLU A 800 45.62 7.07 3.07
N ALA A 801 46.93 6.99 2.81
CA ALA A 801 47.94 7.58 3.67
C ALA A 801 47.82 9.11 3.73
N LEU A 802 47.66 9.77 2.57
CA LEU A 802 47.46 11.21 2.51
C LEU A 802 46.15 11.65 3.16
N TYR A 803 45.07 10.87 3.03
CA TYR A 803 43.80 11.14 3.70
C TYR A 803 43.94 11.10 5.22
N LEU A 804 44.50 10.02 5.77
CA LEU A 804 44.65 9.86 7.22
C LEU A 804 45.59 10.92 7.80
N ARG A 805 46.68 11.25 7.08
CA ARG A 805 47.56 12.38 7.41
C ARG A 805 46.78 13.70 7.46
N ALA A 806 46.08 14.06 6.39
CA ALA A 806 45.32 15.30 6.34
C ALA A 806 44.23 15.35 7.43
N ASN A 807 43.52 14.24 7.64
CA ASN A 807 42.47 14.14 8.66
C ASN A 807 43.03 14.34 10.07
N CYS A 808 44.16 13.72 10.39
CA CYS A 808 44.84 13.85 11.68
C CYS A 808 45.32 15.29 11.93
N VAL A 809 45.92 15.93 10.93
CA VAL A 809 46.38 17.32 11.00
C VAL A 809 45.19 18.28 11.15
N CYS A 810 44.09 18.04 10.42
CA CYS A 810 42.83 18.78 10.61
C CYS A 810 42.31 18.70 12.04
N ASP A 811 42.18 17.49 12.58
CA ASP A 811 41.62 17.28 13.92
C ASP A 811 42.50 17.89 15.00
N ALA A 812 43.82 17.75 14.89
CA ALA A 812 44.77 18.34 15.82
C ALA A 812 44.76 19.88 15.80
N HIS A 813 44.65 20.50 14.62
CA HIS A 813 44.51 21.96 14.51
C HIS A 813 43.15 22.48 15.02
N LEU A 814 42.05 21.82 14.67
CA LEU A 814 40.69 22.20 15.10
C LEU A 814 40.50 22.09 16.62
N LEU A 815 41.23 21.19 17.28
CA LEU A 815 41.25 21.05 18.75
C LEU A 815 41.86 22.28 19.46
N ILE A 816 42.88 22.90 18.88
CA ILE A 816 43.61 24.04 19.46
C ILE A 816 43.19 25.40 18.90
N SER A 817 42.36 25.42 17.85
CA SER A 817 41.96 26.63 17.15
C SER A 817 41.12 27.57 18.02
N THR A 818 41.46 28.86 17.99
CA THR A 818 40.75 29.94 18.68
C THR A 818 39.56 30.49 17.89
N GLN A 819 39.33 30.02 16.65
CA GLN A 819 38.16 30.39 15.85
C GLN A 819 36.87 29.81 16.44
N ASN A 820 35.72 30.34 16.00
CA ASN A 820 34.39 29.85 16.38
C ASN A 820 34.09 28.49 15.71
N VAL A 821 34.76 27.44 16.17
CA VAL A 821 34.65 26.08 15.63
C VAL A 821 33.47 25.37 16.30
N PRO A 822 32.51 24.81 15.54
CA PRO A 822 31.41 24.02 16.11
C PRO A 822 31.91 22.81 16.90
N ASP A 823 31.20 22.43 17.96
CA ASP A 823 31.66 21.44 18.93
C ASP A 823 31.96 20.06 18.30
N ILE A 824 31.17 19.63 17.32
CA ILE A 824 31.38 18.34 16.66
C ILE A 824 32.71 18.26 15.89
N PHE A 825 33.20 19.39 15.38
CA PHE A 825 34.50 19.48 14.72
C PHE A 825 35.66 19.41 15.72
N ARG A 826 35.40 19.69 17.01
CA ARG A 826 36.37 19.51 18.10
C ARG A 826 36.36 18.09 18.66
N ARG A 827 35.22 17.40 18.61
CA ARG A 827 35.04 16.04 19.13
C ARG A 827 35.38 14.93 18.12
N GLY A 828 35.45 15.26 16.84
CA GLY A 828 35.68 14.31 15.75
C GLY A 828 34.39 13.66 15.25
N PHE A 829 34.40 13.18 14.00
CA PHE A 829 33.26 12.47 13.41
C PHE A 829 33.37 10.97 13.68
N GLN A 830 32.34 10.38 14.31
CA GLN A 830 32.30 8.94 14.60
C GLN A 830 32.02 8.10 13.34
N CYS A 831 32.59 6.90 13.29
CA CYS A 831 32.40 5.94 12.20
C CYS A 831 31.02 5.26 12.27
N ALA A 832 30.44 4.90 11.13
CA ALA A 832 29.06 4.43 11.05
C ALA A 832 28.78 3.06 11.72
N THR A 833 29.81 2.32 12.12
CA THR A 833 29.70 0.98 12.74
C THR A 833 29.45 1.00 14.25
N GLU A 834 29.52 2.16 14.90
CA GLU A 834 29.36 2.30 16.34
C GLU A 834 28.00 2.94 16.65
N GLN A 835 27.00 2.12 16.99
CA GLN A 835 25.85 2.63 17.74
C GLN A 835 26.27 2.77 19.21
N PRO A 836 25.86 3.84 19.92
CA PRO A 836 26.05 3.89 21.35
C PRO A 836 25.26 2.74 21.97
N LYS A 837 25.95 1.83 22.67
CA LYS A 837 25.30 0.96 23.64
C LYS A 837 24.71 1.87 24.70
N VAL A 838 23.41 2.09 24.63
CA VAL A 838 22.65 2.49 25.81
C VAL A 838 22.65 1.24 26.67
N GLU A 839 23.27 1.32 27.85
CA GLU A 839 23.13 0.29 28.87
C GLU A 839 21.64 0.15 29.18
N GLU A 840 21.03 -0.94 28.71
CA GLU A 840 19.72 -1.37 29.18
C GLU A 840 19.95 -1.86 30.61
N GLU A 841 19.59 -1.02 31.59
CA GLU A 841 19.29 -1.52 32.93
C GLU A 841 18.08 -2.45 32.80
N GLU A 842 18.35 -3.76 32.82
CA GLU A 842 17.33 -4.79 32.90
C GLU A 842 16.61 -4.68 34.25
N GLU A 843 15.36 -4.22 34.23
CA GLU A 843 14.37 -4.54 35.25
C GLU A 843 14.03 -6.04 35.14
N GLU A 844 14.80 -6.89 35.82
CA GLU A 844 14.36 -8.22 36.21
C GLU A 844 13.76 -8.15 37.63
N GLU A 845 12.43 -8.05 37.72
CA GLU A 845 11.70 -8.60 38.87
C GLU A 845 10.46 -9.41 38.42
N ALA A 846 10.30 -10.53 39.13
CA ALA A 846 9.15 -11.45 39.17
C ALA A 846 9.08 -12.54 38.08
N THR A 847 9.78 -13.66 38.31
CA THR A 847 9.13 -14.97 38.53
C THR A 847 10.14 -15.98 39.07
N GLN A 848 10.11 -16.25 40.39
CA GLN A 848 10.29 -17.60 40.94
C GLN A 848 10.08 -17.60 42.46
N ASP A 849 8.83 -17.78 42.86
CA ASP A 849 8.50 -18.47 44.11
C ASP A 849 8.70 -19.98 43.87
N ASN A 850 9.77 -20.57 44.41
CA ASN A 850 9.70 -21.79 45.22
C ASN A 850 11.07 -22.40 45.55
N LYS A 851 11.21 -22.72 46.84
CA LYS A 851 12.04 -23.77 47.48
C LYS A 851 13.42 -23.38 48.06
N LYS A 852 13.46 -23.55 49.39
CA LYS A 852 14.59 -23.79 50.33
C LYS A 852 15.34 -22.52 50.71
N GLY A 853 15.45 -22.10 51.98
CA GLY A 853 15.41 -22.82 53.25
C GLY A 853 16.81 -22.80 53.85
N GLN A 854 16.96 -22.20 55.05
CA GLN A 854 18.17 -22.16 55.92
C GLN A 854 19.33 -21.32 55.34
N GLU A 855 20.07 -20.48 56.06
CA GLU A 855 20.33 -20.31 57.49
C GLU A 855 21.05 -18.95 57.74
N VAL A 856 20.80 -18.37 58.91
CA VAL A 856 21.78 -17.65 59.78
C VAL A 856 22.29 -16.24 59.40
N LYS A 857 21.70 -15.27 60.11
CA LYS A 857 22.30 -14.23 60.99
C LYS A 857 23.69 -13.69 60.59
N LYS A 858 23.93 -12.37 60.59
CA LYS A 858 24.01 -11.51 61.79
C LYS A 858 24.30 -10.08 61.31
N LYS A 859 23.53 -9.10 61.80
CA LYS A 859 23.97 -7.95 62.66
C LYS A 859 24.85 -6.91 61.95
N LEU A 860 24.69 -5.60 62.11
CA LEU A 860 24.03 -4.71 63.08
C LEU A 860 23.97 -3.34 62.35
N LYS A 861 22.85 -2.60 62.43
CA LYS A 861 22.66 -1.37 63.24
C LYS A 861 23.79 -0.34 63.09
N VAL A 862 23.54 0.95 62.94
CA VAL A 862 22.66 1.88 63.70
C VAL A 862 22.37 3.03 62.71
N GLY A 863 21.13 3.52 62.53
CA GLY A 863 20.44 4.45 63.44
C GLY A 863 21.12 5.82 63.37
N GLU A 864 20.48 6.98 63.27
CA GLU A 864 19.17 7.52 63.64
C GLU A 864 19.06 8.81 62.78
N GLY A 865 17.93 9.44 62.49
CA GLY A 865 16.58 9.31 63.00
C GLY A 865 15.90 10.68 62.79
N GLU A 866 14.60 10.61 62.51
CA GLU A 866 13.57 11.56 62.96
C GLU A 866 13.56 12.99 62.34
N LYS A 867 12.43 13.65 61.99
CA LYS A 867 10.98 13.39 62.16
C LYS A 867 10.17 14.54 61.48
N ILE A 868 8.83 14.33 61.33
CA ILE A 868 7.70 15.31 61.19
C ILE A 868 7.32 15.68 59.73
N VAL A 869 6.28 15.12 59.07
CA VAL A 869 4.78 15.17 59.25
C VAL A 869 4.24 16.63 59.29
N VAL A 870 3.48 17.18 58.33
CA VAL A 870 2.03 17.02 58.09
C VAL A 870 1.63 17.82 56.82
N LYS A 871 0.83 17.17 55.97
CA LYS A 871 -0.26 17.60 55.03
C LYS A 871 -0.42 19.08 54.62
N GLU A 872 -0.64 19.31 53.31
CA GLU A 872 -1.96 19.66 52.73
C GLU A 872 -1.92 19.69 51.18
N GLU A 873 -3.11 19.59 50.58
CA GLU A 873 -3.42 19.28 49.17
C GLU A 873 -3.04 20.38 48.16
N GLY A 874 -2.67 19.98 46.94
CA GLY A 874 -2.52 20.89 45.81
C GLY A 874 -1.94 20.25 44.54
N GLU A 875 -2.83 20.04 43.55
CA GLU A 875 -2.58 19.96 42.10
C GLU A 875 -1.14 19.68 41.60
N LEU A 876 -0.87 18.44 41.15
CA LEU A 876 0.36 18.11 40.42
C LEU A 876 0.15 18.20 38.90
N ARG A 877 0.44 19.39 38.36
CA ARG A 877 1.01 19.54 37.03
C ARG A 877 2.45 19.01 37.07
N ASN A 878 2.73 17.89 36.41
CA ASN A 878 4.09 17.41 36.24
C ASN A 878 4.80 18.21 35.13
N GLU A 879 5.38 19.34 35.52
CA GLU A 879 6.54 19.93 34.86
C GLU A 879 7.72 18.95 35.01
N ARG A 880 8.09 18.26 33.92
CA ARG A 880 9.41 17.61 33.87
C ARG A 880 10.43 18.70 33.63
N ASN A 881 11.13 19.06 34.70
CA ASN A 881 12.41 19.77 34.69
C ASN A 881 13.33 19.12 33.66
N VAL A 882 13.44 19.74 32.49
CA VAL A 882 14.58 19.56 31.60
C VAL A 882 15.72 20.30 32.28
N VAL A 883 16.68 19.55 32.81
CA VAL A 883 17.97 20.10 33.22
C VAL A 883 18.62 20.69 31.97
N ILE A 884 18.48 22.00 31.81
CA ILE A 884 19.27 22.79 30.86
C ILE A 884 20.69 22.79 31.41
N PRO A 885 21.71 22.27 30.68
CA PRO A 885 23.09 22.44 31.12
C PRO A 885 23.41 23.93 31.09
N ASP A 886 23.72 24.46 32.27
CA ASP A 886 24.07 25.85 32.48
C ASP A 886 25.30 26.22 31.63
N ARG A 887 25.07 27.03 30.58
CA ARG A 887 26.12 27.69 29.81
C ARG A 887 26.69 28.82 30.66
N ARG A 888 27.70 28.53 31.49
CA ARG A 888 28.78 29.45 31.90
C ARG A 888 29.71 28.78 32.93
N LYS A 889 30.69 28.02 32.45
CA LYS A 889 32.01 27.92 33.11
C LYS A 889 33.08 27.84 32.03
N THR A 890 33.68 28.99 31.71
CA THR A 890 35.01 29.05 31.13
C THR A 890 36.01 28.44 32.12
N PRO A 891 36.81 27.42 31.76
CA PRO A 891 37.93 27.04 32.59
C PRO A 891 39.04 28.09 32.39
N SER A 892 39.49 28.67 33.50
CA SER A 892 40.75 29.41 33.58
C SER A 892 41.93 28.47 33.30
N PRO A 893 43.02 28.93 32.65
CA PRO A 893 44.16 28.08 32.37
C PRO A 893 44.97 27.88 33.65
N THR A 894 45.04 26.65 34.14
CA THR A 894 46.09 26.24 35.08
C THR A 894 47.33 25.88 34.27
N ASN A 895 48.41 26.64 34.49
CA ASN A 895 49.74 26.38 33.97
C ASN A 895 50.26 25.06 34.54
N ASP A 896 50.57 24.12 33.66
CA ASP A 896 51.73 23.21 33.68
C ASP A 896 51.36 21.96 32.89
N GLU A 897 51.84 21.86 31.65
CA GLU A 897 52.14 20.59 30.95
C GLU A 897 52.82 20.91 29.61
N THR A 898 53.93 20.22 29.35
CA THR A 898 54.86 20.40 28.23
C THR A 898 54.18 20.35 26.85
N PHE A 899 54.36 21.41 26.06
CA PHE A 899 53.82 21.59 24.71
C PHE A 899 54.31 20.49 23.74
N ALA A 900 53.37 19.72 23.18
CA ALA A 900 53.55 19.13 21.85
C ALA A 900 53.40 20.25 20.81
N GLU A 901 54.26 20.29 19.78
CA GLU A 901 54.29 21.35 18.76
C GLU A 901 52.88 21.70 18.22
N ALA A 902 52.51 22.98 18.30
CA ALA A 902 51.21 23.45 17.85
C ALA A 902 51.16 23.46 16.32
N ILE A 903 50.34 22.60 15.72
CA ILE A 903 50.14 22.51 14.27
C ILE A 903 49.61 23.84 13.72
N THR A 904 50.36 24.43 12.80
CA THR A 904 50.04 25.74 12.21
C THR A 904 49.00 25.62 11.09
N LEU A 905 48.32 26.73 10.77
CA LEU A 905 47.38 26.78 9.65
C LEU A 905 48.08 26.50 8.30
N GLU A 906 49.36 26.85 8.18
CA GLU A 906 50.15 26.60 6.95
C GLU A 906 50.46 25.12 6.76
N GLU A 907 50.74 24.39 7.84
CA GLU A 907 50.93 22.92 7.81
C GLU A 907 49.64 22.19 7.44
N LEU A 908 48.50 22.69 7.94
CA LEU A 908 47.17 22.22 7.55
C LEU A 908 46.94 22.40 6.04
N ASP A 909 47.20 23.60 5.51
CA ASP A 909 47.01 23.92 4.09
C ASP A 909 47.88 23.02 3.19
N LYS A 910 49.14 22.80 3.58
CA LYS A 910 50.05 21.88 2.87
C LYS A 910 49.54 20.45 2.88
N ALA A 911 49.07 19.94 4.02
CA ALA A 911 48.54 18.59 4.15
C ALA A 911 47.26 18.37 3.32
N CYS A 912 46.28 19.29 3.42
CA CYS A 912 45.04 19.24 2.66
C CYS A 912 45.29 19.36 1.15
N THR A 913 46.15 20.29 0.71
CA THR A 913 46.47 20.47 -0.71
C THR A 913 47.16 19.25 -1.29
N ARG A 914 48.06 18.60 -0.53
CA ARG A 914 48.74 17.37 -0.97
C ARG A 914 47.76 16.22 -1.18
N PHE A 915 46.76 16.06 -0.31
CA PHE A 915 45.70 15.07 -0.49
C PHE A 915 44.74 15.41 -1.64
N LEU A 916 44.27 16.66 -1.72
CA LEU A 916 43.29 17.08 -2.72
C LEU A 916 43.78 16.89 -4.16
N LYS A 917 45.10 16.99 -4.41
CA LYS A 917 45.74 16.67 -5.71
C LYS A 917 45.48 15.24 -6.20
N TRP A 918 45.19 14.31 -5.28
CA TRP A 918 44.97 12.88 -5.57
C TRP A 918 43.49 12.47 -5.53
N SER A 919 42.63 13.34 -5.02
CA SER A 919 41.21 13.06 -4.80
C SER A 919 40.33 13.76 -5.83
N THR A 920 39.11 13.27 -6.03
CA THR A 920 38.12 13.95 -6.88
C THR A 920 37.19 14.81 -6.02
N GLU A 921 36.65 15.91 -6.55
CA GLU A 921 35.82 16.86 -5.80
C GLU A 921 34.56 16.27 -5.14
N ASN A 922 34.13 15.08 -5.56
CA ASN A 922 32.93 14.40 -5.04
C ASN A 922 33.25 13.15 -4.20
N ASP A 923 34.53 12.86 -3.93
CA ASP A 923 34.92 11.76 -3.04
C ASP A 923 34.51 12.08 -1.58
N PRO A 924 33.86 11.16 -0.83
CA PRO A 924 33.55 11.36 0.59
C PRO A 924 34.73 11.87 1.42
N LYS A 925 35.92 11.31 1.20
CA LYS A 925 37.13 11.67 1.94
C LYS A 925 37.54 13.11 1.62
N ALA A 926 37.46 13.50 0.35
CA ALA A 926 37.71 14.88 -0.10
C ALA A 926 36.71 15.87 0.47
N LEU A 927 35.42 15.53 0.47
CA LEU A 927 34.36 16.38 1.02
C LEU A 927 34.54 16.59 2.53
N LEU A 928 34.94 15.55 3.28
CA LEU A 928 35.17 15.67 4.72
C LEU A 928 36.38 16.57 5.02
N ILE A 929 37.50 16.36 4.33
CA ILE A 929 38.69 17.21 4.47
C ILE A 929 38.37 18.64 4.06
N THR A 930 37.65 18.86 2.97
CA THR A 930 37.21 20.19 2.52
C THR A 930 36.35 20.87 3.59
N ALA A 931 35.44 20.14 4.24
CA ALA A 931 34.63 20.67 5.32
C ALA A 931 35.48 21.09 6.53
N LYS A 932 36.38 20.22 7.01
CA LYS A 932 37.28 20.52 8.14
C LYS A 932 38.23 21.69 7.84
N HIS A 933 38.85 21.69 6.67
CA HIS A 933 39.70 22.77 6.18
C HIS A 933 38.95 24.10 6.09
N SER A 934 37.75 24.10 5.51
CA SER A 934 36.93 25.31 5.42
C SER A 934 36.52 25.84 6.79
N VAL A 935 36.25 24.97 7.77
CA VAL A 935 35.95 25.38 9.15
C VAL A 935 37.17 26.00 9.82
N ALA A 936 38.37 25.45 9.61
CA ALA A 936 39.63 26.01 10.13
C ALA A 936 39.94 27.42 9.57
N HIS A 937 39.41 27.75 8.38
CA HIS A 937 39.51 29.07 7.75
C HIS A 937 38.30 29.98 8.02
N GLY A 938 37.28 29.51 8.77
CA GLY A 938 36.04 30.27 9.00
C GLY A 938 35.10 30.37 7.78
N HIS A 939 35.36 29.60 6.72
CA HIS A 939 34.55 29.55 5.49
C HIS A 939 33.32 28.63 5.63
N TYR A 940 32.41 28.95 6.54
CA TYR A 940 31.27 28.08 6.88
C TYR A 940 30.33 27.76 5.71
N GLY A 941 30.19 28.65 4.72
CA GLY A 941 29.36 28.39 3.53
C GLY A 941 29.90 27.24 2.66
N ILE A 942 31.22 27.14 2.51
CA ILE A 942 31.88 26.06 1.77
C ILE A 942 31.80 24.77 2.58
N ALA A 943 32.02 24.86 3.90
CA ALA A 943 31.85 23.73 4.81
C ALA A 943 30.42 23.16 4.76
N LEU A 944 29.39 24.02 4.78
CA LEU A 944 27.99 23.62 4.67
C LEU A 944 27.69 22.97 3.32
N LYS A 945 28.25 23.48 2.21
CA LYS A 945 28.10 22.88 0.88
C LYS A 945 28.71 21.48 0.80
N ALA A 946 29.91 21.30 1.37
CA ALA A 946 30.59 20.01 1.42
C ALA A 946 29.84 19.00 2.33
N LEU A 947 29.41 19.43 3.52
CA LEU A 947 28.63 18.59 4.42
C LEU A 947 27.24 18.26 3.89
N LYS A 948 26.57 19.18 3.19
CA LYS A 948 25.27 18.89 2.57
C LYS A 948 25.39 17.82 1.49
N LYS A 949 26.47 17.85 0.70
CA LYS A 949 26.81 16.73 -0.20
C LYS A 949 27.06 15.44 0.58
N LEU A 950 27.78 15.50 1.71
CA LEU A 950 27.99 14.31 2.57
C LEU A 950 26.71 13.82 3.25
N THR A 951 25.73 14.67 3.52
CA THR A 951 24.42 14.21 4.02
C THR A 951 23.61 13.49 2.94
N ASP A 952 23.97 13.66 1.66
CA ASP A 952 23.46 12.80 0.60
C ASP A 952 24.16 11.44 0.68
N ASP A 953 23.39 10.38 0.93
CA ASP A 953 23.87 9.00 1.05
C ASP A 953 24.72 8.53 -0.15
N LYS A 954 24.58 9.17 -1.31
CA LYS A 954 25.39 8.93 -2.51
C LYS A 954 26.85 9.33 -2.35
N ALA A 955 27.16 10.37 -1.57
CA ALA A 955 28.51 10.88 -1.43
C ALA A 955 29.21 10.30 -0.19
N ASN A 956 28.48 9.99 0.89
CA ASN A 956 29.06 9.47 2.14
C ASN A 956 29.55 8.01 2.05
N ASN A 957 29.00 7.20 1.12
CA ASN A 957 29.30 5.76 0.98
C ASN A 957 29.17 4.93 2.29
N GLY A 958 28.44 5.43 3.30
CA GLY A 958 28.25 4.76 4.59
C GLY A 958 29.46 4.84 5.53
N THR A 959 30.43 5.73 5.26
CA THR A 959 31.68 5.81 6.02
C THR A 959 31.52 6.56 7.35
N LEU A 960 30.75 7.65 7.36
CA LEU A 960 30.53 8.49 8.53
C LEU A 960 29.12 8.32 9.10
N SER A 961 28.99 8.45 10.42
CA SER A 961 27.71 8.42 11.11
C SER A 961 26.76 9.52 10.62
N SER A 962 25.56 9.12 10.15
CA SER A 962 24.56 10.06 9.60
C SER A 962 24.09 11.08 10.63
N ILE A 963 23.98 10.68 11.90
CA ILE A 963 23.58 11.61 12.98
C ILE A 963 24.67 12.66 13.23
N SER A 964 25.96 12.26 13.16
CA SER A 964 27.08 13.19 13.30
C SER A 964 27.10 14.21 12.15
N LEU A 965 26.86 13.78 10.90
CA LEU A 965 26.80 14.70 9.76
C LEU A 965 25.65 15.70 9.87
N HIS A 966 24.44 15.25 10.23
CA HIS A 966 23.30 16.15 10.39
C HIS A 966 23.45 17.10 11.59
N THR A 967 24.07 16.63 12.68
CA THR A 967 24.42 17.48 13.82
C THR A 967 25.42 18.55 13.42
N ALA A 968 26.45 18.22 12.64
CA ALA A 968 27.42 19.19 12.12
C ALA A 968 26.79 20.27 11.24
N VAL A 969 25.81 19.90 10.41
CA VAL A 969 25.05 20.87 9.61
C VAL A 969 24.22 21.79 10.52
N SER A 970 23.57 21.26 11.55
CA SER A 970 22.84 22.07 12.53
C SER A 970 23.77 23.04 13.29
N GLU A 971 24.90 22.58 13.82
CA GLU A 971 25.82 23.43 14.58
C GLU A 971 26.48 24.50 13.67
N LEU A 972 26.79 24.19 12.42
CA LEU A 972 27.30 25.18 11.46
C LEU A 972 26.27 26.25 11.09
N THR A 973 25.00 25.87 10.93
CA THR A 973 23.94 26.87 10.67
C THR A 973 23.70 27.77 11.88
N ASP A 974 23.92 27.26 13.10
CA ASP A 974 23.91 28.08 14.31
C ASP A 974 25.12 29.02 14.39
N ALA A 975 26.31 28.56 14.00
CA ALA A 975 27.52 29.39 13.89
C ALA A 975 27.35 30.53 12.85
N LEU A 976 26.57 30.30 11.79
CA LEU A 976 26.13 31.31 10.82
C LEU A 976 25.01 32.24 11.33
N ARG A 977 24.54 32.05 12.57
CA ARG A 977 23.40 32.75 13.19
C ARG A 977 22.06 32.52 12.50
N TRP A 978 21.91 31.42 11.76
CA TRP A 978 20.65 30.99 11.16
C TRP A 978 19.85 30.12 12.14
N SER A 979 19.50 30.70 13.29
CA SER A 979 18.86 29.98 14.40
C SER A 979 17.55 29.28 14.01
N HIS A 980 16.75 29.89 13.14
CA HIS A 980 15.53 29.29 12.60
C HIS A 980 15.79 28.01 11.78
N ILE A 981 16.88 27.97 11.01
CA ILE A 981 17.30 26.79 10.23
C ILE A 981 17.87 25.75 11.17
N SER A 982 18.72 26.14 12.12
CA SER A 982 19.29 25.20 13.08
C SER A 982 18.21 24.52 13.92
N ALA A 983 17.25 25.28 14.44
CA ALA A 983 16.11 24.73 15.17
C ALA A 983 15.27 23.75 14.32
N HIS A 984 15.04 24.07 13.04
CA HIS A 984 14.36 23.16 12.12
C HIS A 984 15.14 21.86 11.91
N LEU A 985 16.46 21.95 11.72
CA LEU A 985 17.33 20.78 11.53
C LEU A 985 17.43 19.90 12.78
N GLN A 986 17.47 20.50 13.97
CA GLN A 986 17.42 19.78 15.25
C GLN A 986 16.10 19.03 15.42
N ASN A 987 14.97 19.67 15.09
CA ASN A 987 13.68 18.99 15.10
C ASN A 987 13.61 17.86 14.07
N ALA A 988 14.19 18.05 12.88
CA ALA A 988 14.26 17.02 11.85
C ALA A 988 15.10 15.81 12.30
N LEU A 989 16.19 16.03 13.04
CA LEU A 989 17.04 14.98 13.63
C LEU A 989 16.22 14.05 14.54
N LEU A 990 15.35 14.59 15.40
CA LEU A 990 14.50 13.80 16.30
C LEU A 990 13.52 12.89 15.54
N VAL A 991 13.08 13.32 14.36
CA VAL A 991 12.17 12.53 13.51
C VAL A 991 12.94 11.51 12.67
N LYS A 992 14.12 11.88 12.16
CA LYS A 992 14.97 11.05 11.30
C LYS A 992 15.68 9.94 12.08
N HIS A 993 16.10 10.20 13.31
CA HIS A 993 16.80 9.25 14.17
C HIS A 993 15.95 8.95 15.40
N ARG A 994 15.10 7.93 15.30
CA ARG A 994 14.25 7.51 16.43
C ARG A 994 14.92 6.40 17.22
N ALA A 995 14.73 6.42 18.53
CA ALA A 995 15.17 5.34 19.41
C ALA A 995 14.45 4.02 19.08
N THR A 996 13.13 4.09 18.85
CA THR A 996 12.27 2.93 18.58
C THR A 996 11.47 3.11 17.28
N TYR A 997 11.06 1.98 16.70
CA TYR A 997 10.12 1.99 15.58
C TYR A 997 8.76 2.51 16.02
N ARG A 998 8.04 3.16 15.11
CA ARG A 998 6.65 3.56 15.36
C ARG A 998 5.81 2.31 15.68
N PRO A 999 4.98 2.32 16.73
CA PRO A 999 4.08 1.21 17.02
C PRO A 999 2.98 1.07 15.95
N PHE A 1000 2.35 -0.10 15.95
CA PHE A 1000 1.19 -0.41 15.12
C PHE A 1000 -0.12 0.08 15.73
#